data_AF-A0AAN9TWG1-F1
#
_entry.id   AF-A0AAN9TWG1-F1
#
_cell.length_a   1.000
_cell.length_b   1.000
_cell.length_c   1.000
_cell.angle_alpha   90.00
_cell.angle_beta   90.00
_cell.angle_gamma   90.00
#
_symmetry.space_group_name_H-M   'P 1'
#
loop_
_entity.id
_entity.type
_entity.pdbx_description
1 polymer ?
#
loop_
_entity_poly.entity_id
_entity_poly.type
_entity_poly.pdbx_seq_one_letter_code
_entity_poly.pdbx_strand_id
1 'polypeptide(L)'
;MNKSVNEFASLGLNAWLVRQCNAMGLTSPTSIQRTCIPKILSGLDCIGCAKTGSGKTLTFALPILQKLCEDPYGIFALIITPTRELAFQIGEQFAALGSAINLRLCVVTGGMEMVAQATELCAKPHVVVATPGRMADHLESCDTFNLNHLRFLVIDEADRLLNGRFNDQLRTIFRALPKQKQILLFSATMTDSIEEVKTITSKEVFICKSDEDVLTVSELNQFYVLCPNHAREGYLVETIRSYMSGHEKPLIVIFTDTCKNCQLISMALNECGFENVALHAINTQKQRLSALAQFKSGTIRILIATDVASRGLDIPQVSLVVNYIIPNDPKDYVHRVGRTARAGRSGTAISLVSPHEISLIHAIENRIGTKLKEYNISGKEVAKHLTQVKVSLREAEIKLDETDFDERKLINKRKKLIIEGKDPDFIEKKLKKIRKLNNKKKMKNKEFVKTLTKSFIHPKEVLLSSQRRMKQVYFRYYSSEAAPATEDEKTVDKTDQAMVSKNYVNPLRSPDYFEVRNLFTIKDLFDARVHLGHREDTLNDNMRSYIFGSRLGHLIFDLPTTAEHLRRALNFAAHVAYQDGIILFSAQYHQHCLTVEQTAIDCQEFAHTRHLRNGLFTNSKYIFKSTIRLPDLIIFVNTLNTVLSTSVLVHESAKMNIPTIGIVDSNCDPTIITYPVPGNDDSPSSIELYCNLFKTAILRGKAARKKDLEASNS
;
A
#
# COMPACT_ATOMS: atom_id res chain seq x y z
N MET A 1 -13.46 41.09 -21.41
CA MET A 1 -13.10 39.95 -20.54
C MET A 1 -11.59 39.89 -20.41
N ASN A 2 -11.05 40.35 -19.28
CA ASN A 2 -9.62 40.32 -19.01
C ASN A 2 -9.15 38.86 -18.87
N LYS A 3 -8.25 38.41 -19.75
CA LYS A 3 -7.51 37.15 -19.55
C LYS A 3 -6.75 37.28 -18.23
N SER A 4 -7.10 36.48 -17.22
CA SER A 4 -6.30 36.40 -15.99
C SER A 4 -4.88 36.00 -16.37
N VAL A 5 -3.91 36.85 -16.01
CA VAL A 5 -2.49 36.53 -16.16
C VAL A 5 -2.22 35.30 -15.30
N ASN A 6 -1.73 34.22 -15.90
CA ASN A 6 -1.43 33.00 -15.14
C ASN A 6 -0.27 33.29 -14.18
N GLU A 7 -0.52 33.28 -12.86
CA GLU A 7 0.44 33.70 -11.84
C GLU A 7 1.75 32.89 -11.89
N PHE A 8 1.74 31.62 -12.30
CA PHE A 8 2.95 30.82 -12.46
C PHE A 8 3.85 31.32 -13.59
N ALA A 9 3.29 31.91 -14.65
CA ALA A 9 4.08 32.50 -15.73
C ALA A 9 4.91 33.70 -15.25
N SER A 10 4.39 34.45 -14.26
CA SER A 10 5.11 35.61 -13.67
C SER A 10 6.37 35.21 -12.89
N LEU A 11 6.55 33.92 -12.59
CA LEU A 11 7.73 33.39 -11.89
C LEU A 11 8.92 33.13 -12.82
N GLY A 12 8.80 33.41 -14.12
CA GLY A 12 9.84 33.12 -15.12
C GLY A 12 9.82 31.66 -15.60
N LEU A 13 8.69 30.96 -15.44
CA LEU A 13 8.52 29.58 -15.89
C LEU A 13 8.10 29.50 -17.36
N ASN A 14 8.66 28.54 -18.08
CA ASN A 14 8.32 28.26 -19.46
C ASN A 14 6.87 27.82 -19.61
N ALA A 15 6.25 28.17 -20.75
CA ALA A 15 4.82 27.92 -21.00
C ALA A 15 4.42 26.44 -20.87
N TRP A 16 5.32 25.50 -21.16
CA TRP A 16 5.04 24.07 -21.01
C TRP A 16 4.91 23.64 -19.55
N LEU A 17 5.74 24.16 -18.64
CA LEU A 17 5.64 23.90 -17.20
C LEU A 17 4.38 24.53 -16.62
N VAL A 18 4.05 25.76 -17.03
CA VAL A 18 2.81 26.42 -16.63
C VAL A 18 1.58 25.58 -17.04
N ARG A 19 1.59 25.00 -18.25
CA ARG A 19 0.53 24.07 -18.67
C ARG A 19 0.48 22.81 -17.80
N GLN A 20 1.61 22.25 -17.41
CA GLN A 20 1.66 21.10 -16.50
C GLN A 20 1.13 21.44 -15.10
N CYS A 21 1.49 22.61 -14.55
CA CYS A 21 0.94 23.08 -13.28
C CYS A 21 -0.59 23.19 -13.34
N ASN A 22 -1.13 23.78 -14.41
CA ASN A 22 -2.58 23.88 -14.60
C ASN A 22 -3.24 22.50 -14.74
N ALA A 23 -2.63 21.56 -15.47
CA ALA A 23 -3.13 20.19 -15.63
C ALA A 23 -3.17 19.42 -14.30
N MET A 24 -2.25 19.74 -13.38
CA MET A 24 -2.23 19.22 -12.00
C MET A 24 -3.18 19.97 -11.06
N GLY A 25 -3.98 20.94 -11.56
CA GLY A 25 -4.92 21.72 -10.76
C GLY A 25 -4.28 22.81 -9.90
N LEU A 26 -3.02 23.19 -10.16
CA LEU A 26 -2.33 24.26 -9.43
C LEU A 26 -2.72 25.62 -10.04
N THR A 27 -3.55 26.37 -9.33
CA THR A 27 -4.12 27.64 -9.84
C THR A 27 -3.27 28.88 -9.51
N SER A 28 -2.60 28.88 -8.36
CA SER A 28 -1.73 29.99 -7.92
C SER A 28 -0.52 29.47 -7.13
N PRO A 29 0.64 30.13 -7.26
CA PRO A 29 1.83 29.76 -6.50
C PRO A 29 1.73 30.16 -5.02
N THR A 30 2.35 29.38 -4.15
CA THR A 30 2.45 29.72 -2.72
C THR A 30 3.47 30.82 -2.46
N SER A 31 3.47 31.44 -1.27
CA SER A 31 4.43 32.50 -0.90
C SER A 31 5.88 32.06 -1.08
N ILE A 32 6.23 30.86 -0.60
CA ILE A 32 7.58 30.30 -0.78
C ILE A 32 7.93 30.06 -2.26
N GLN A 33 6.96 29.64 -3.09
CA GLN A 33 7.17 29.46 -4.53
C GLN A 33 7.44 30.79 -5.22
N ARG A 34 6.66 31.85 -4.90
CA ARG A 34 6.85 33.20 -5.46
C ARG A 34 8.23 33.76 -5.17
N THR A 35 8.72 33.57 -3.96
CA THR A 35 10.00 34.13 -3.52
C THR A 35 11.19 33.31 -4.01
N CYS A 36 11.13 31.99 -3.91
CA CYS A 36 12.29 31.13 -4.18
C CYS A 36 12.45 30.77 -5.66
N ILE A 37 11.38 30.48 -6.42
CA ILE A 37 11.50 29.99 -7.80
C ILE A 37 12.34 30.94 -8.69
N PRO A 38 12.09 32.26 -8.71
CA PRO A 38 12.87 33.18 -9.54
C PRO A 38 14.36 33.21 -9.15
N LYS A 39 14.68 33.10 -7.84
CA LYS A 39 16.05 33.08 -7.33
C LYS A 39 16.79 31.79 -7.66
N ILE A 40 16.08 30.66 -7.67
CA ILE A 40 16.63 29.38 -8.11
C ILE A 40 16.92 29.43 -9.61
N LEU A 41 16.00 29.98 -10.41
CA LEU A 41 16.18 30.14 -11.86
C LEU A 41 17.36 31.05 -12.23
N SER A 42 17.68 32.05 -11.39
CA SER A 42 18.86 32.90 -11.56
C SER A 42 20.19 32.22 -11.17
N GLY A 43 20.16 30.97 -10.70
CA GLY A 43 21.34 30.18 -10.38
C GLY A 43 21.90 30.38 -8.96
N LEU A 44 21.14 31.00 -8.05
CA LEU A 44 21.54 31.17 -6.65
C LEU A 44 21.24 29.91 -5.83
N ASP A 45 22.12 29.58 -4.90
CA ASP A 45 21.81 28.59 -3.86
C ASP A 45 20.66 29.13 -3.00
N CYS A 46 19.79 28.25 -2.52
CA CYS A 46 18.55 28.67 -1.86
C CYS A 46 18.28 27.85 -0.58
N ILE A 47 17.98 28.54 0.51
CA ILE A 47 17.46 27.96 1.76
C ILE A 47 16.01 28.42 1.90
N GLY A 48 15.07 27.50 1.68
CA GLY A 48 13.63 27.74 1.77
C GLY A 48 13.03 27.18 3.05
N CYS A 49 12.55 28.07 3.92
CA CYS A 49 11.98 27.68 5.21
C CYS A 49 10.50 28.05 5.28
N ALA A 50 9.66 27.04 5.34
CA ALA A 50 8.21 27.21 5.39
C ALA A 50 7.55 26.01 6.06
N LYS A 51 6.32 26.19 6.56
CA LYS A 51 5.49 25.16 7.19
C LYS A 51 5.32 23.93 6.28
N THR A 52 5.04 22.77 6.86
CA THR A 52 4.71 21.55 6.08
C THR A 52 3.45 21.78 5.24
N GLY A 53 3.43 21.29 4.00
CA GLY A 53 2.30 21.52 3.08
C GLY A 53 2.28 22.87 2.37
N SER A 54 3.34 23.70 2.49
CA SER A 54 3.46 25.00 1.81
C SER A 54 3.87 24.93 0.33
N GLY A 55 3.95 23.73 -0.26
CA GLY A 55 4.36 23.54 -1.66
C GLY A 55 5.88 23.59 -1.91
N LYS A 56 6.70 23.23 -0.89
CA LYS A 56 8.18 23.16 -0.99
C LYS A 56 8.68 22.29 -2.14
N THR A 57 8.07 21.13 -2.37
CA THR A 57 8.48 20.21 -3.43
C THR A 57 8.46 20.85 -4.82
N LEU A 58 7.38 21.56 -5.15
CA LEU A 58 7.26 22.27 -6.42
C LEU A 58 8.25 23.44 -6.53
N THR A 59 8.64 24.02 -5.40
CA THR A 59 9.58 25.17 -5.36
C THR A 59 10.93 24.80 -5.95
N PHE A 60 11.42 23.58 -5.74
CA PHE A 60 12.66 23.11 -6.37
C PHE A 60 12.43 22.27 -7.63
N ALA A 61 11.32 21.52 -7.73
CA ALA A 61 11.08 20.67 -8.90
C ALA A 61 10.90 21.47 -10.19
N LEU A 62 10.14 22.56 -10.16
CA LEU A 62 9.87 23.41 -11.34
C LEU A 62 11.14 24.00 -11.96
N PRO A 63 12.03 24.69 -11.21
CA PRO A 63 13.27 25.21 -11.79
C PRO A 63 14.24 24.12 -12.25
N ILE A 64 14.31 22.98 -11.55
CA ILE A 64 15.15 21.84 -11.98
C ILE A 64 14.69 21.32 -13.34
N LEU A 65 13.38 21.10 -13.52
CA LEU A 65 12.82 20.61 -14.78
C LEU A 65 12.96 21.61 -15.92
N GLN A 66 12.83 22.90 -15.64
CA GLN A 66 13.08 23.96 -16.62
C GLN A 66 14.53 23.92 -17.11
N LYS A 67 15.50 23.77 -16.21
CA LYS A 67 16.90 23.70 -16.59
C LYS A 67 17.28 22.40 -17.26
N LEU A 68 16.69 21.29 -16.83
CA LEU A 68 16.89 20.00 -17.47
C LEU A 68 16.38 19.98 -18.92
N CYS A 69 15.28 20.67 -19.24
CA CYS A 69 14.75 20.65 -20.61
C CYS A 69 15.59 21.45 -21.62
N GLU A 70 16.47 22.34 -21.16
CA GLU A 70 17.41 23.10 -22.02
C GLU A 70 18.48 22.16 -22.60
N ASP A 71 19.02 21.24 -21.78
CA ASP A 71 20.02 20.25 -22.18
C ASP A 71 19.84 18.93 -21.39
N PRO A 72 18.99 18.00 -21.87
CA PRO A 72 18.71 16.76 -21.18
C PRO A 72 19.89 15.76 -21.29
N TYR A 73 20.60 15.55 -20.19
CA TYR A 73 21.61 14.49 -20.05
C TYR A 73 21.43 13.77 -18.72
N GLY A 74 22.23 12.70 -18.49
CA GLY A 74 22.18 11.71 -17.38
C GLY A 74 21.82 12.21 -15.98
N ILE A 75 22.59 11.90 -14.93
CA ILE A 75 22.17 12.30 -13.57
C ILE A 75 22.35 13.82 -13.38
N PHE A 76 21.26 14.56 -13.53
CA PHE A 76 21.22 16.03 -13.50
C PHE A 76 20.93 16.59 -12.11
N ALA A 77 20.04 15.92 -11.36
CA ALA A 77 19.67 16.32 -10.00
C ALA A 77 19.66 15.13 -9.03
N LEU A 78 20.18 15.35 -7.81
CA LEU A 78 20.07 14.44 -6.67
C LEU A 78 19.25 15.11 -5.58
N ILE A 79 18.17 14.47 -5.17
CA ILE A 79 17.33 14.91 -4.05
C ILE A 79 17.53 13.94 -2.90
N ILE A 80 18.05 14.45 -1.78
CA ILE A 80 18.23 13.70 -0.54
C ILE A 80 17.10 14.03 0.42
N THR A 81 16.46 12.99 0.94
CA THR A 81 15.34 13.10 1.88
C THR A 81 15.43 12.01 2.96
N PRO A 82 14.98 12.26 4.21
CA PRO A 82 15.25 11.35 5.34
C PRO A 82 14.43 10.05 5.32
N THR A 83 13.26 10.05 4.69
CA THR A 83 12.35 8.89 4.70
C THR A 83 12.15 8.32 3.31
N ARG A 84 11.94 7.00 3.25
CA ARG A 84 11.76 6.28 1.98
C ARG A 84 10.49 6.73 1.28
N GLU A 85 9.45 6.99 2.07
CA GLU A 85 8.14 7.32 1.54
C GLU A 85 8.09 8.72 0.96
N LEU A 86 8.77 9.69 1.61
CA LEU A 86 8.92 11.03 1.04
C LEU A 86 9.76 10.98 -0.24
N ALA A 87 10.74 10.08 -0.35
CA ALA A 87 11.47 9.87 -1.60
C ALA A 87 10.55 9.43 -2.76
N PHE A 88 9.68 8.45 -2.52
CA PHE A 88 8.69 8.03 -3.51
C PHE A 88 7.73 9.15 -3.89
N GLN A 89 7.23 9.90 -2.91
CA GLN A 89 6.33 11.02 -3.15
C GLN A 89 6.98 12.14 -3.98
N ILE A 90 8.21 12.54 -3.65
CA ILE A 90 8.96 13.51 -4.45
C ILE A 90 9.13 12.96 -5.86
N GLY A 91 9.45 11.66 -6.00
CA GLY A 91 9.51 10.97 -7.27
C GLY A 91 8.22 11.06 -8.09
N GLU A 92 7.06 10.79 -7.49
CA GLU A 92 5.73 10.93 -8.11
C GLU A 92 5.49 12.37 -8.61
N GLN A 93 5.88 13.38 -7.83
CA GLN A 93 5.75 14.79 -8.23
C GLN A 93 6.63 15.12 -9.44
N PHE A 94 7.88 14.65 -9.45
CA PHE A 94 8.77 14.81 -10.60
C PHE A 94 8.23 14.09 -11.84
N ALA A 95 7.72 12.86 -11.69
CA ALA A 95 7.15 12.08 -12.78
C ALA A 95 5.92 12.78 -13.40
N ALA A 96 5.03 13.33 -12.56
CA ALA A 96 3.85 14.06 -13.02
C ALA A 96 4.25 15.32 -13.82
N LEU A 97 5.10 16.19 -13.24
CA LEU A 97 5.55 17.44 -13.86
C LEU A 97 6.41 17.21 -15.11
N GLY A 98 7.27 16.19 -15.07
CA GLY A 98 8.24 15.86 -16.13
C GLY A 98 7.68 14.97 -17.24
N SER A 99 6.40 14.60 -17.18
CA SER A 99 5.76 13.71 -18.16
C SER A 99 5.90 14.23 -19.60
N ALA A 100 5.82 15.55 -19.80
CA ALA A 100 5.94 16.20 -21.11
C ALA A 100 7.34 16.13 -21.73
N ILE A 101 8.38 15.89 -20.94
CA ILE A 101 9.78 15.82 -21.41
C ILE A 101 10.37 14.41 -21.31
N ASN A 102 9.52 13.40 -21.11
CA ASN A 102 9.93 12.00 -20.91
C ASN A 102 10.99 11.84 -19.81
N LEU A 103 10.70 12.41 -18.64
CA LEU A 103 11.62 12.40 -17.50
C LEU A 103 11.93 10.97 -17.03
N ARG A 104 13.19 10.54 -17.16
CA ARG A 104 13.73 9.36 -16.48
C ARG A 104 14.02 9.67 -15.02
N LEU A 105 13.42 8.94 -14.10
CA LEU A 105 13.56 9.08 -12.65
C LEU A 105 14.01 7.75 -12.06
N CYS A 106 14.84 7.80 -11.01
CA CYS A 106 15.13 6.64 -10.15
C CYS A 106 14.92 7.02 -8.68
N VAL A 107 14.33 6.11 -7.90
CA VAL A 107 14.09 6.30 -6.46
C VAL A 107 14.92 5.29 -5.66
N VAL A 108 15.95 5.80 -4.98
CA VAL A 108 16.98 5.00 -4.32
C VAL A 108 16.77 4.98 -2.80
N THR A 109 16.15 3.91 -2.32
CA THR A 109 15.76 3.76 -0.91
C THR A 109 16.11 2.39 -0.33
N GLY A 110 16.33 2.32 0.98
CA GLY A 110 16.55 1.04 1.66
C GLY A 110 15.33 0.12 1.57
N GLY A 111 15.52 -1.19 1.68
CA GLY A 111 14.41 -2.17 1.68
C GLY A 111 13.85 -2.53 0.31
N MET A 112 14.38 -1.95 -0.76
CA MET A 112 14.28 -2.47 -2.12
C MET A 112 15.55 -3.24 -2.49
N GLU A 113 15.46 -4.08 -3.53
CA GLU A 113 16.56 -4.89 -4.05
C GLU A 113 17.70 -4.02 -4.59
N MET A 114 18.92 -4.32 -4.14
CA MET A 114 20.12 -3.53 -4.47
C MET A 114 20.43 -3.58 -5.96
N VAL A 115 20.38 -4.77 -6.56
CA VAL A 115 20.73 -4.98 -7.97
C VAL A 115 19.76 -4.27 -8.91
N ALA A 116 18.47 -4.24 -8.59
CA ALA A 116 17.47 -3.54 -9.37
C ALA A 116 17.73 -2.02 -9.37
N GLN A 117 18.00 -1.44 -8.20
CA GLN A 117 18.35 -0.02 -8.09
C GLN A 117 19.67 0.32 -8.79
N ALA A 118 20.67 -0.55 -8.69
CA ALA A 118 21.93 -0.37 -9.40
C ALA A 118 21.71 -0.34 -10.92
N THR A 119 20.86 -1.25 -11.44
CA THR A 119 20.49 -1.28 -12.87
C THR A 119 19.76 -0.01 -13.30
N GLU A 120 18.83 0.50 -12.49
CA GLU A 120 18.15 1.78 -12.77
C GLU A 120 19.13 2.96 -12.79
N LEU A 121 20.10 2.99 -11.87
CA LEU A 121 21.15 4.01 -11.84
C LEU A 121 22.08 3.92 -13.06
N CYS A 122 22.44 2.71 -13.49
CA CYS A 122 23.23 2.47 -14.72
C CYS A 122 22.56 3.05 -15.97
N ALA A 123 21.21 3.07 -16.00
CA ALA A 123 20.44 3.64 -17.10
C ALA A 123 20.49 5.17 -17.17
N LYS A 124 21.27 5.84 -16.29
CA LYS A 124 21.48 7.29 -16.25
C LYS A 124 20.15 8.07 -16.23
N PRO A 125 19.36 7.92 -15.15
CA PRO A 125 18.13 8.68 -14.95
C PRO A 125 18.46 10.17 -14.83
N HIS A 126 17.54 11.04 -15.25
CA HIS A 126 17.71 12.49 -15.16
C HIS A 126 17.71 13.00 -13.72
N VAL A 127 16.81 12.42 -12.91
CA VAL A 127 16.60 12.82 -11.52
C VAL A 127 16.67 11.58 -10.64
N VAL A 128 17.50 11.66 -9.60
CA VAL A 128 17.62 10.63 -8.56
C VAL A 128 17.06 11.18 -7.26
N VAL A 129 16.07 10.50 -6.68
CA VAL A 129 15.55 10.81 -5.35
C VAL A 129 15.99 9.71 -4.40
N ALA A 130 16.68 10.04 -3.31
CA ALA A 130 17.33 9.03 -2.49
C ALA A 130 17.27 9.30 -0.99
N THR A 131 17.30 8.21 -0.22
CA THR A 131 17.61 8.26 1.22
C THR A 131 19.13 8.17 1.44
N PRO A 132 19.72 8.92 2.40
CA PRO A 132 21.17 9.00 2.56
C PRO A 132 21.87 7.65 2.67
N GLY A 133 21.35 6.74 3.51
CA GLY A 133 21.96 5.43 3.71
C GLY A 133 22.08 4.62 2.43
N ARG A 134 20.98 4.43 1.71
CA ARG A 134 21.02 3.64 0.48
C ARG A 134 21.87 4.28 -0.61
N MET A 135 21.86 5.62 -0.72
CA MET A 135 22.68 6.31 -1.69
C MET A 135 24.18 6.14 -1.39
N ALA A 136 24.57 6.26 -0.11
CA ALA A 136 25.94 6.00 0.32
C ALA A 136 26.34 4.55 0.04
N ASP A 137 25.49 3.57 0.34
CA ASP A 137 25.75 2.16 0.03
C ASP A 137 26.07 1.97 -1.47
N HIS A 138 25.29 2.57 -2.36
CA HIS A 138 25.51 2.48 -3.82
C HIS A 138 26.81 3.15 -4.27
N LEU A 139 27.15 4.31 -3.69
CA LEU A 139 28.41 5.00 -4.00
C LEU A 139 29.64 4.25 -3.50
N GLU A 140 29.51 3.46 -2.42
CA GLU A 140 30.61 2.67 -1.85
C GLU A 140 30.71 1.28 -2.47
N SER A 141 29.59 0.71 -2.94
CA SER A 141 29.51 -0.69 -3.40
C SER A 141 29.47 -0.85 -4.91
N CYS A 142 29.25 0.21 -5.69
CA CYS A 142 29.03 0.13 -7.13
C CYS A 142 29.77 1.23 -7.89
N ASP A 143 30.57 0.83 -8.90
CA ASP A 143 31.27 1.76 -9.81
C ASP A 143 30.49 2.03 -11.11
N THR A 144 29.23 1.61 -11.17
CA THR A 144 28.46 1.56 -12.42
C THR A 144 27.78 2.88 -12.82
N PHE A 145 27.78 3.87 -11.92
CA PHE A 145 27.29 5.22 -12.17
C PHE A 145 28.21 6.25 -11.49
N ASN A 146 28.13 7.51 -11.91
CA ASN A 146 28.83 8.60 -11.25
C ASN A 146 27.98 9.87 -11.22
N LEU A 147 28.33 10.79 -10.33
CA LEU A 147 27.61 12.04 -10.10
C LEU A 147 28.37 13.27 -10.66
N ASN A 148 29.43 13.06 -11.45
CA ASN A 148 30.38 14.11 -11.84
C ASN A 148 29.75 15.28 -12.61
N HIS A 149 28.64 15.05 -13.30
CA HIS A 149 27.94 16.07 -14.10
C HIS A 149 26.67 16.61 -13.43
N LEU A 150 26.46 16.31 -12.15
CA LEU A 150 25.29 16.76 -11.40
C LEU A 150 25.25 18.29 -11.28
N ARG A 151 24.08 18.88 -11.57
CA ARG A 151 23.85 20.34 -11.49
C ARG A 151 23.12 20.76 -10.24
N PHE A 152 22.20 19.93 -9.73
CA PHE A 152 21.38 20.26 -8.57
C PHE A 152 21.53 19.23 -7.46
N LEU A 153 21.83 19.73 -6.26
CA LEU A 153 21.68 18.98 -5.01
C LEU A 153 20.53 19.58 -4.22
N VAL A 154 19.53 18.77 -3.90
CA VAL A 154 18.42 19.17 -3.02
C VAL A 154 18.51 18.40 -1.70
N ILE A 155 18.42 19.11 -0.58
CA ILE A 155 18.31 18.53 0.77
C ILE A 155 16.94 18.91 1.31
N ASP A 156 16.02 17.95 1.33
CA ASP A 156 14.65 18.14 1.85
C ASP A 156 14.50 17.57 3.27
N GLU A 157 13.66 18.21 4.10
CA GLU A 157 13.60 18.00 5.56
C GLU A 157 14.99 18.08 6.23
N ALA A 158 15.74 19.15 5.92
CA ALA A 158 17.13 19.30 6.34
C ALA A 158 17.35 19.28 7.87
N ASP A 159 16.39 19.78 8.65
CA ASP A 159 16.38 19.72 10.11
C ASP A 159 16.52 18.29 10.66
N ARG A 160 16.16 17.29 9.86
CA ARG A 160 16.26 15.87 10.22
C ARG A 160 17.45 15.17 9.61
N LEU A 161 17.86 15.58 8.42
CA LEU A 161 19.06 15.05 7.79
C LEU A 161 20.32 15.47 8.55
N LEU A 162 20.29 16.68 9.12
CA LEU A 162 21.42 17.34 9.77
C LEU A 162 21.40 17.22 11.32
N ASN A 163 20.53 16.38 11.89
CA ASN A 163 20.47 16.16 13.34
C ASN A 163 21.50 15.13 13.88
N GLY A 164 22.57 14.87 13.12
CA GLY A 164 23.63 13.92 13.49
C GLY A 164 23.40 12.47 13.08
N ARG A 165 22.16 12.05 12.78
CA ARG A 165 21.86 10.63 12.48
C ARG A 165 22.46 10.12 11.16
N PHE A 166 22.64 11.01 10.18
CA PHE A 166 23.04 10.64 8.81
C PHE A 166 24.42 11.21 8.42
N ASN A 167 25.20 11.70 9.38
CA ASN A 167 26.42 12.47 9.11
C ASN A 167 27.44 11.69 8.28
N ASP A 168 27.66 10.41 8.59
CA ASP A 168 28.64 9.59 7.85
C ASP A 168 28.18 9.35 6.41
N GLN A 169 26.89 9.04 6.22
CA GLN A 169 26.30 8.80 4.91
C GLN A 169 26.31 10.08 4.06
N LEU A 170 25.98 11.23 4.64
CA LEU A 170 26.03 12.52 3.97
C LEU A 170 27.46 12.91 3.59
N ARG A 171 28.45 12.61 4.45
CA ARG A 171 29.87 12.81 4.11
C ARG A 171 30.29 11.98 2.90
N THR A 172 29.91 10.70 2.84
CA THR A 172 30.16 9.84 1.66
C THR A 172 29.54 10.45 0.41
N ILE A 173 28.27 10.85 0.47
CA ILE A 173 27.56 11.45 -0.66
C ILE A 173 28.25 12.73 -1.13
N PHE A 174 28.52 13.67 -0.21
CA PHE A 174 29.11 14.97 -0.57
C PHE A 174 30.51 14.86 -1.17
N ARG A 175 31.29 13.83 -0.79
CA ARG A 175 32.60 13.54 -1.42
C ARG A 175 32.48 13.12 -2.88
N ALA A 176 31.40 12.45 -3.26
CA ALA A 176 31.16 12.00 -4.64
C ALA A 176 30.56 13.10 -5.54
N LEU A 177 30.16 14.25 -4.99
CA LEU A 177 29.52 15.32 -5.75
C LEU A 177 30.54 16.29 -6.38
N PRO A 178 30.23 16.87 -7.56
CA PRO A 178 31.11 17.82 -8.21
C PRO A 178 31.18 19.14 -7.44
N LYS A 179 32.27 19.90 -7.64
CA LYS A 179 32.44 21.23 -7.04
C LYS A 179 31.38 22.22 -7.55
N GLN A 180 31.16 22.25 -8.87
CA GLN A 180 30.20 23.15 -9.50
C GLN A 180 28.80 22.52 -9.53
N LYS A 181 27.96 22.92 -8.58
CA LYS A 181 26.54 22.55 -8.49
C LYS A 181 25.77 23.65 -7.77
N GLN A 182 24.47 23.70 -7.95
CA GLN A 182 23.55 24.54 -7.20
C GLN A 182 22.96 23.72 -6.04
N ILE A 183 22.97 24.29 -4.84
CA ILE A 183 22.51 23.64 -3.61
C ILE A 183 21.19 24.29 -3.17
N LEU A 184 20.16 23.45 -3.03
CA LEU A 184 18.84 23.85 -2.57
C LEU A 184 18.51 23.12 -1.28
N LEU A 185 18.19 23.85 -0.22
CA LEU A 185 17.85 23.28 1.07
C LEU A 185 16.46 23.70 1.50
N PHE A 186 15.66 22.73 1.93
CA PHE A 186 14.30 22.96 2.39
C PHE A 186 14.08 22.33 3.77
N SER A 187 13.48 23.11 4.67
CA SER A 187 13.15 22.65 6.03
C SER A 187 11.83 23.27 6.52
N ALA A 188 11.24 22.64 7.53
CA ALA A 188 10.07 23.16 8.25
C ALA A 188 10.44 24.19 9.31
N THR A 189 11.66 24.13 9.87
CA THR A 189 12.09 24.97 10.98
C THR A 189 13.46 25.57 10.71
N MET A 190 13.70 26.74 11.27
CA MET A 190 15.04 27.30 11.33
C MET A 190 15.80 26.72 12.51
N THR A 191 16.78 25.87 12.20
CA THR A 191 17.70 25.22 13.15
C THR A 191 19.14 25.52 12.76
N ASP A 192 20.09 25.14 13.62
CA ASP A 192 21.56 25.20 13.44
C ASP A 192 22.05 24.58 12.11
N SER A 193 21.17 23.83 11.44
CA SER A 193 21.26 23.34 10.07
C SER A 193 21.69 24.39 9.03
N ILE A 194 21.38 25.67 9.23
CA ILE A 194 21.84 26.74 8.34
C ILE A 194 23.37 26.87 8.38
N GLU A 195 23.98 26.76 9.56
CA GLU A 195 25.42 26.94 9.73
C GLU A 195 26.20 25.80 9.09
N GLU A 196 25.76 24.55 9.29
CA GLU A 196 26.35 23.39 8.63
C GLU A 196 26.27 23.48 7.10
N VAL A 197 25.17 24.01 6.55
CA VAL A 197 25.00 24.13 5.10
C VAL A 197 25.79 25.29 4.51
N LYS A 198 25.96 26.38 5.26
CA LYS A 198 26.89 27.45 4.92
C LYS A 198 28.33 26.95 4.79
N THR A 199 28.73 25.88 5.51
CA THR A 199 30.06 25.28 5.32
C THR A 199 30.21 24.49 4.02
N ILE A 200 29.11 24.06 3.41
CA ILE A 200 29.10 23.19 2.23
C ILE A 200 28.97 24.01 0.93
N THR A 201 28.33 25.18 0.99
CA THR A 201 28.22 26.11 -0.15
C THR A 201 29.43 27.04 -0.26
N SER A 202 29.82 27.36 -1.49
CA SER A 202 30.90 28.30 -1.80
C SER A 202 30.39 29.60 -2.44
N LYS A 203 29.08 29.83 -2.46
CA LYS A 203 28.43 30.95 -3.15
C LYS A 203 27.49 31.71 -2.22
N GLU A 204 27.06 32.89 -2.67
CA GLU A 204 25.99 33.64 -2.03
C GLU A 204 24.69 32.81 -1.99
N VAL A 205 24.10 32.69 -0.80
CA VAL A 205 22.91 31.87 -0.56
C VAL A 205 21.71 32.78 -0.30
N PHE A 206 20.65 32.59 -1.09
CA PHE A 206 19.37 33.22 -0.83
C PHE A 206 18.64 32.51 0.31
N ILE A 207 18.16 33.25 1.31
CA ILE A 207 17.44 32.70 2.46
C ILE A 207 16.02 33.26 2.46
N CYS A 208 15.03 32.39 2.27
CA CYS A 208 13.62 32.73 2.41
C CYS A 208 13.11 32.30 3.78
N LYS A 209 12.64 33.26 4.57
CA LYS A 209 11.99 33.03 5.87
C LYS A 209 10.49 33.35 5.75
N SER A 210 9.66 32.58 6.43
CA SER A 210 8.26 32.95 6.65
C SER A 210 8.15 33.84 7.89
N ASP A 211 7.58 35.02 7.76
CA ASP A 211 7.49 36.06 8.82
C ASP A 211 6.45 35.79 9.93
N GLU A 212 5.88 34.58 10.02
CA GLU A 212 4.84 34.28 11.01
C GLU A 212 5.41 33.55 12.24
N ASP A 213 5.33 34.18 13.41
CA ASP A 213 5.73 33.63 14.72
C ASP A 213 4.93 32.38 15.14
N VAL A 214 3.77 32.15 14.52
CA VAL A 214 2.90 31.00 14.84
C VAL A 214 3.24 29.81 13.94
N LEU A 215 3.76 28.75 14.56
CA LEU A 215 4.17 27.51 13.89
C LEU A 215 2.99 26.72 13.28
N THR A 216 1.77 26.93 13.78
CA THR A 216 0.53 26.33 13.28
C THR A 216 -0.23 27.29 12.35
N VAL A 217 -1.14 26.76 11.52
CA VAL A 217 -1.99 27.58 10.63
C VAL A 217 -3.21 28.07 11.41
N SER A 218 -3.73 29.26 11.09
CA SER A 218 -4.89 29.88 11.77
C SER A 218 -6.16 29.05 11.71
N GLU A 219 -6.35 28.26 10.65
CA GLU A 219 -7.56 27.45 10.41
C GLU A 219 -7.52 26.09 11.15
N LEU A 220 -6.49 25.85 11.97
CA LEU A 220 -6.33 24.64 12.75
C LEU A 220 -7.00 24.74 14.13
N ASN A 221 -8.07 23.98 14.33
CA ASN A 221 -8.71 23.83 15.64
C ASN A 221 -8.00 22.74 16.45
N GLN A 222 -7.45 23.10 17.61
CA GLN A 222 -6.66 22.21 18.46
C GLN A 222 -7.36 21.97 19.79
N PHE A 223 -7.61 20.71 20.08
CA PHE A 223 -8.31 20.29 21.28
C PHE A 223 -7.58 19.21 22.07
N TYR A 224 -7.94 19.05 23.33
CA TYR A 224 -7.57 17.93 24.17
C TYR A 224 -8.81 17.22 24.73
N VAL A 225 -8.70 15.91 24.97
CA VAL A 225 -9.68 15.11 25.71
C VAL A 225 -8.98 14.56 26.94
N LEU A 226 -9.45 14.94 28.13
CA LEU A 226 -8.93 14.39 29.38
C LEU A 226 -9.52 12.99 29.60
N CYS A 227 -8.68 11.98 29.69
CA CYS A 227 -9.10 10.59 29.84
C CYS A 227 -8.26 9.82 30.87
N PRO A 228 -8.87 8.91 31.66
CA PRO A 228 -8.11 7.98 32.50
C PRO A 228 -7.30 7.00 31.65
N ASN A 229 -6.07 6.69 32.08
CA ASN A 229 -5.19 5.76 31.36
C ASN A 229 -5.82 4.40 31.07
N HIS A 230 -6.58 3.85 32.03
CA HIS A 230 -7.20 2.54 31.89
C HIS A 230 -8.38 2.52 30.90
N ALA A 231 -8.93 3.67 30.53
CA ALA A 231 -10.08 3.80 29.62
C ALA A 231 -9.74 4.51 28.30
N ARG A 232 -8.46 4.84 28.08
CA ARG A 232 -7.99 5.65 26.95
C ARG A 232 -8.48 5.12 25.59
N GLU A 233 -8.52 3.81 25.39
CA GLU A 233 -8.95 3.22 24.13
C GLU A 233 -10.47 3.37 23.89
N GLY A 234 -11.27 3.36 24.96
CA GLY A 234 -12.70 3.68 24.87
C GLY A 234 -12.92 5.14 24.48
N TYR A 235 -12.13 6.05 25.03
CA TYR A 235 -12.15 7.47 24.63
C TYR A 235 -11.70 7.67 23.18
N LEU A 236 -10.72 6.89 22.69
CA LEU A 236 -10.33 6.92 21.28
C LEU A 236 -11.49 6.55 20.36
N VAL A 237 -12.16 5.43 20.64
CA VAL A 237 -13.30 4.95 19.85
C VAL A 237 -14.43 5.97 19.84
N GLU A 238 -14.78 6.52 21.00
CA GLU A 238 -15.85 7.51 21.10
C GLU A 238 -15.47 8.83 20.41
N THR A 239 -14.20 9.23 20.48
CA THR A 239 -13.70 10.41 19.74
C THR A 239 -13.86 10.24 18.23
N ILE A 240 -13.49 9.07 17.69
CA ILE A 240 -13.64 8.76 16.27
C ILE A 240 -15.12 8.77 15.88
N ARG A 241 -15.98 8.08 16.65
CA ARG A 241 -17.40 7.97 16.36
C ARG A 241 -18.13 9.31 16.43
N SER A 242 -17.89 10.09 17.48
CA SER A 242 -18.44 11.43 17.66
C SER A 242 -18.07 12.33 16.48
N TYR A 243 -16.80 12.31 16.06
CA TYR A 243 -16.35 13.10 14.92
C TYR A 243 -16.98 12.64 13.60
N MET A 244 -17.03 11.32 13.35
CA MET A 244 -17.62 10.75 12.14
C MET A 244 -19.14 10.98 12.03
N SER A 245 -19.83 11.15 13.15
CA SER A 245 -21.28 11.41 13.16
C SER A 245 -21.61 12.82 12.65
N GLY A 246 -20.70 13.78 12.82
CA GLY A 246 -20.86 15.17 12.38
C GLY A 246 -20.23 15.50 11.03
N HIS A 247 -19.52 14.57 10.39
CA HIS A 247 -18.77 14.82 9.17
C HIS A 247 -19.00 13.70 8.15
N GLU A 248 -19.30 14.06 6.90
CA GLU A 248 -19.43 13.06 5.84
C GLU A 248 -18.03 12.56 5.42
N LYS A 249 -17.80 11.24 5.59
CA LYS A 249 -16.59 10.52 5.12
C LYS A 249 -15.25 11.19 5.48
N PRO A 250 -14.99 11.51 6.77
CA PRO A 250 -13.75 12.16 7.16
C PRO A 250 -12.54 11.24 7.00
N LEU A 251 -11.41 11.80 6.56
CA LEU A 251 -10.11 11.14 6.64
C LEU A 251 -9.48 11.41 8.00
N ILE A 252 -9.07 10.36 8.69
CA ILE A 252 -8.60 10.41 10.09
C ILE A 252 -7.20 9.79 10.18
N VAL A 253 -6.28 10.49 10.84
CA VAL A 253 -4.95 9.96 11.17
C VAL A 253 -4.79 9.87 12.67
N ILE A 254 -4.35 8.72 13.16
CA ILE A 254 -4.16 8.45 14.59
C ILE A 254 -2.67 8.20 14.85
N PHE A 255 -2.06 9.02 15.70
CA PHE A 255 -0.64 8.92 16.05
C PHE A 255 -0.41 8.20 17.37
N THR A 256 0.52 7.25 17.34
CA THR A 256 0.96 6.48 18.51
C THR A 256 2.48 6.34 18.57
N ASP A 257 2.99 5.79 19.67
CA ASP A 257 4.40 5.80 20.05
C ASP A 257 5.21 4.62 19.48
N THR A 258 4.71 3.40 19.63
CA THR A 258 5.45 2.17 19.29
C THR A 258 4.79 1.40 18.17
N CYS A 259 5.59 0.61 17.43
CA CYS A 259 5.07 -0.24 16.36
C CYS A 259 4.09 -1.30 16.90
N LYS A 260 4.34 -1.86 18.10
CA LYS A 260 3.44 -2.83 18.74
C LYS A 260 2.09 -2.17 19.05
N ASN A 261 2.10 -0.99 19.67
CA ASN A 261 0.88 -0.27 20.00
C ASN A 261 0.10 0.16 18.74
N CYS A 262 0.81 0.58 17.68
CA CYS A 262 0.22 0.88 16.38
C CYS A 262 -0.52 -0.32 15.78
N GLN A 263 0.10 -1.51 15.81
CA GLN A 263 -0.53 -2.72 15.29
C GLN A 263 -1.68 -3.20 16.20
N LEU A 264 -1.50 -3.10 17.53
CA LEU A 264 -2.51 -3.49 18.52
C LEU A 264 -3.80 -2.68 18.37
N ILE A 265 -3.68 -1.34 18.33
CA ILE A 265 -4.83 -0.45 18.16
C ILE A 265 -5.47 -0.68 16.78
N SER A 266 -4.69 -0.94 15.74
CA SER A 266 -5.23 -1.26 14.41
C SER A 266 -6.12 -2.49 14.40
N MET A 267 -5.65 -3.58 15.00
CA MET A 267 -6.41 -4.83 15.11
C MET A 267 -7.66 -4.64 15.97
N ALA A 268 -7.54 -3.98 17.12
CA ALA A 268 -8.68 -3.73 18.01
C ALA A 268 -9.74 -2.83 17.36
N LEU A 269 -9.33 -1.78 16.63
CA LEU A 269 -10.26 -0.90 15.93
C LEU A 269 -10.98 -1.61 14.77
N ASN A 270 -10.29 -2.49 14.03
CA ASN A 270 -10.93 -3.31 13.00
C ASN A 270 -12.03 -4.22 13.60
N GLU A 271 -11.76 -4.88 14.73
CA GLU A 271 -12.77 -5.68 15.44
C GLU A 271 -13.93 -4.85 16.00
N CYS A 272 -13.67 -3.57 16.32
CA CYS A 272 -14.69 -2.61 16.72
C CYS A 272 -15.47 -2.00 15.53
N GLY A 273 -15.23 -2.44 14.30
CA GLY A 273 -15.93 -1.99 13.09
C GLY A 273 -15.33 -0.73 12.43
N PHE A 274 -14.12 -0.32 12.81
CA PHE A 274 -13.41 0.80 12.22
C PHE A 274 -12.32 0.30 11.28
N GLU A 275 -12.65 0.14 10.00
CA GLU A 275 -11.70 -0.21 8.96
C GLU A 275 -10.52 0.79 8.92
N ASN A 276 -9.31 0.26 9.10
CA ASN A 276 -8.11 1.07 9.19
C ASN A 276 -6.88 0.35 8.63
N VAL A 277 -5.85 1.15 8.31
CA VAL A 277 -4.52 0.68 7.93
C VAL A 277 -3.48 1.14 8.95
N ALA A 278 -2.51 0.26 9.26
CA ALA A 278 -1.38 0.59 10.13
C ALA A 278 -0.12 0.94 9.34
N LEU A 279 0.62 1.95 9.80
CA LEU A 279 1.86 2.42 9.20
C LEU A 279 2.94 2.59 10.27
N HIS A 280 3.86 1.63 10.32
CA HIS A 280 4.96 1.59 11.28
C HIS A 280 6.21 0.92 10.70
N ALA A 281 7.36 1.05 11.38
CA ALA A 281 8.66 0.61 10.85
C ALA A 281 8.81 -0.92 10.63
N ILE A 282 7.95 -1.75 11.23
CA ILE A 282 7.95 -3.21 11.02
C ILE A 282 7.25 -3.62 9.71
N ASN A 283 6.38 -2.77 9.15
CA ASN A 283 5.72 -3.07 7.88
C ASN A 283 6.78 -3.10 6.76
N THR A 284 6.63 -4.04 5.82
CA THR A 284 7.49 -4.09 4.64
C THR A 284 7.26 -2.85 3.77
N GLN A 285 8.22 -2.47 2.92
CA GLN A 285 8.07 -1.30 2.06
C GLN A 285 6.81 -1.39 1.18
N LYS A 286 6.53 -2.59 0.63
CA LYS A 286 5.31 -2.89 -0.14
C LYS A 286 4.04 -2.65 0.68
N GLN A 287 4.00 -3.12 1.93
CA GLN A 287 2.86 -2.89 2.82
C GLN A 287 2.66 -1.40 3.13
N ARG A 288 3.74 -0.66 3.38
CA ARG A 288 3.69 0.79 3.67
C ARG A 288 3.14 1.59 2.49
N LEU A 289 3.60 1.27 1.27
CA LEU A 289 3.10 1.90 0.04
C LEU A 289 1.64 1.55 -0.21
N SER A 290 1.23 0.29 -0.03
CA SER A 290 -0.16 -0.14 -0.17
C SER A 290 -1.09 0.55 0.83
N ALA A 291 -0.70 0.60 2.11
CA ALA A 291 -1.46 1.30 3.16
C ALA A 291 -1.64 2.79 2.83
N LEU A 292 -0.58 3.46 2.37
CA LEU A 292 -0.65 4.86 1.96
C LEU A 292 -1.52 5.06 0.72
N ALA A 293 -1.46 4.16 -0.26
CA ALA A 293 -2.29 4.23 -1.46
C ALA A 293 -3.79 4.07 -1.13
N GLN A 294 -4.14 3.09 -0.29
CA GLN A 294 -5.52 2.86 0.17
C GLN A 294 -6.07 4.03 1.00
N PHE A 295 -5.23 4.66 1.80
CA PHE A 295 -5.61 5.87 2.52
C PHE A 295 -5.73 7.08 1.58
N LYS A 296 -4.80 7.22 0.62
CA LYS A 296 -4.81 8.29 -0.37
C LYS A 296 -6.04 8.28 -1.28
N SER A 297 -6.49 7.09 -1.70
CA SER A 297 -7.69 6.92 -2.51
C SER A 297 -8.99 7.15 -1.75
N GLY A 298 -8.94 7.22 -0.41
CA GLY A 298 -10.11 7.25 0.45
C GLY A 298 -10.84 5.91 0.57
N THR A 299 -10.24 4.81 0.05
CA THR A 299 -10.76 3.45 0.23
C THR A 299 -10.82 3.10 1.71
N ILE A 300 -9.71 3.36 2.43
CA ILE A 300 -9.65 3.26 3.88
C ILE A 300 -9.55 4.67 4.47
N ARG A 301 -10.42 4.99 5.42
CA ARG A 301 -10.54 6.36 5.95
C ARG A 301 -9.74 6.62 7.22
N ILE A 302 -9.20 5.59 7.86
CA ILE A 302 -8.45 5.69 9.11
C ILE A 302 -7.03 5.14 8.89
N LEU A 303 -6.03 5.98 9.16
CA LEU A 303 -4.61 5.61 9.14
C LEU A 303 -4.04 5.72 10.55
N ILE A 304 -3.53 4.62 11.08
CA ILE A 304 -2.86 4.59 12.37
C ILE A 304 -1.37 4.54 12.11
N ALA A 305 -0.63 5.50 12.64
CA ALA A 305 0.78 5.61 12.32
C ALA A 305 1.65 5.93 13.52
N THR A 306 2.87 5.40 13.48
CA THR A 306 3.94 5.91 14.31
C THR A 306 4.54 7.16 13.69
N ASP A 307 5.13 8.00 14.53
CA ASP A 307 5.91 9.16 14.13
C ASP A 307 6.92 8.85 13.01
N VAL A 308 7.75 7.83 13.18
CA VAL A 308 8.79 7.48 12.21
C VAL A 308 8.21 7.18 10.83
N ALA A 309 7.02 6.61 10.79
CA ALA A 309 6.44 6.11 9.56
C ALA A 309 5.51 7.10 8.86
N SER A 310 5.01 8.10 9.58
CA SER A 310 4.08 9.13 9.09
C SER A 310 4.72 10.45 8.66
N ARG A 311 5.96 10.69 9.09
CA ARG A 311 6.60 11.97 8.84
C ARG A 311 7.11 12.09 7.40
N GLY A 312 7.05 13.31 6.87
CA GLY A 312 7.41 13.60 5.48
C GLY A 312 6.39 13.16 4.45
N LEU A 313 5.28 12.53 4.84
CA LEU A 313 4.28 12.05 3.89
C LEU A 313 3.28 13.11 3.45
N ASP A 314 3.04 13.23 2.14
CA ASP A 314 1.76 13.70 1.61
C ASP A 314 0.72 12.66 1.93
N ILE A 315 0.22 12.80 3.13
CA ILE A 315 -1.09 12.33 3.46
C ILE A 315 -2.05 13.33 2.80
N PRO A 316 -3.11 12.87 2.10
CA PRO A 316 -4.16 13.75 1.61
C PRO A 316 -4.63 14.64 2.74
N GLN A 317 -5.27 15.75 2.41
CA GLN A 317 -5.82 16.62 3.40
C GLN A 317 -6.78 15.85 4.34
N VAL A 318 -6.34 15.67 5.60
CA VAL A 318 -7.11 14.92 6.60
C VAL A 318 -8.01 15.87 7.38
N SER A 319 -9.20 15.39 7.72
CA SER A 319 -10.17 16.17 8.47
C SER A 319 -9.81 16.19 9.96
N LEU A 320 -9.37 15.04 10.48
CA LEU A 320 -9.05 14.85 11.89
C LEU A 320 -7.66 14.24 12.08
N VAL A 321 -6.85 14.87 12.94
CA VAL A 321 -5.64 14.27 13.50
C VAL A 321 -5.90 13.93 14.97
N VAL A 322 -5.73 12.67 15.35
CA VAL A 322 -5.82 12.22 16.74
C VAL A 322 -4.43 11.88 17.26
N ASN A 323 -3.96 12.58 18.29
CA ASN A 323 -2.79 12.14 19.06
C ASN A 323 -3.26 11.17 20.14
N TYR A 324 -3.25 9.88 19.84
CA TYR A 324 -3.55 8.83 20.81
C TYR A 324 -2.49 8.79 21.94
N ILE A 325 -1.22 8.99 21.57
CA ILE A 325 -0.13 9.27 22.50
C ILE A 325 0.45 10.66 22.17
N ILE A 326 0.62 11.51 23.18
CA ILE A 326 1.20 12.84 23.03
C ILE A 326 2.71 12.71 22.74
N PRO A 327 3.26 13.43 21.74
CA PRO A 327 4.69 13.41 21.47
C PRO A 327 5.49 14.06 22.60
N ASN A 328 6.69 13.54 22.88
CA ASN A 328 7.58 14.10 23.90
C ASN A 328 8.19 15.45 23.49
N ASP A 329 8.44 15.66 22.19
CA ASP A 329 8.97 16.92 21.65
C ASP A 329 7.83 17.75 21.05
N PRO A 330 7.61 19.01 21.49
CA PRO A 330 6.68 19.94 20.88
C PRO A 330 6.87 20.14 19.36
N LYS A 331 8.08 19.99 18.83
CA LYS A 331 8.34 20.04 17.37
C LYS A 331 7.59 18.93 16.63
N ASP A 332 7.55 17.74 17.21
CA ASP A 332 6.84 16.60 16.62
C ASP A 332 5.32 16.81 16.66
N TYR A 333 4.80 17.46 17.69
CA TYR A 333 3.40 17.87 17.74
C TYR A 333 3.01 18.76 16.55
N VAL A 334 3.78 19.82 16.29
CA VAL A 334 3.57 20.73 15.15
C VAL A 334 3.57 19.94 13.82
N HIS A 335 4.48 18.99 13.67
CA HIS A 335 4.56 18.14 12.46
C HIS A 335 3.37 17.19 12.28
N ARG A 336 2.78 16.70 13.38
CA ARG A 336 1.60 15.83 13.38
C ARG A 336 0.35 16.62 13.03
N VAL A 337 0.11 17.74 13.70
CA VAL A 337 -1.10 18.55 13.47
C VAL A 337 -1.07 19.29 12.13
N GLY A 338 0.12 19.60 11.60
CA GLY A 338 0.30 20.12 10.23
C GLY A 338 -0.03 19.13 9.09
N ARG A 339 -0.63 17.96 9.40
CA ARG A 339 -1.23 17.05 8.41
C ARG A 339 -2.65 17.46 8.04
N THR A 340 -3.33 18.22 8.90
CA THR A 340 -4.64 18.82 8.62
C THR A 340 -4.50 20.32 8.36
N ALA A 341 -5.62 21.02 8.13
CA ALA A 341 -5.68 22.47 7.88
C ALA A 341 -4.72 22.98 6.78
N ARG A 342 -4.59 22.23 5.67
CA ARG A 342 -3.77 22.61 4.50
C ARG A 342 -4.59 23.38 3.46
N ALA A 343 -3.92 24.21 2.66
CA ALA A 343 -4.51 24.91 1.52
C ALA A 343 -5.79 25.73 1.83
N GLY A 344 -5.83 26.43 2.98
CA GLY A 344 -6.89 27.39 3.33
C GLY A 344 -8.21 26.79 3.85
N ARG A 345 -8.29 25.47 4.08
CA ARG A 345 -9.46 24.82 4.69
C ARG A 345 -9.21 24.53 6.18
N SER A 346 -10.29 24.52 6.97
CA SER A 346 -10.21 24.20 8.40
C SER A 346 -9.89 22.73 8.67
N GLY A 347 -9.19 22.49 9.78
CA GLY A 347 -8.81 21.15 10.22
C GLY A 347 -8.93 20.99 11.73
N THR A 348 -9.08 19.76 12.21
CA THR A 348 -9.21 19.47 13.64
C THR A 348 -8.09 18.56 14.12
N ALA A 349 -7.47 18.91 15.25
CA ALA A 349 -6.51 18.06 15.95
C ALA A 349 -6.99 17.81 17.38
N ILE A 350 -7.08 16.55 17.80
CA ILE A 350 -7.52 16.14 19.14
C ILE A 350 -6.41 15.33 19.80
N SER A 351 -5.97 15.73 20.99
CA SER A 351 -5.00 14.98 21.79
C SER A 351 -5.68 14.27 22.96
N LEU A 352 -5.48 12.96 23.10
CA LEU A 352 -5.92 12.24 24.30
C LEU A 352 -4.88 12.42 25.41
N VAL A 353 -5.30 12.99 26.54
CA VAL A 353 -4.40 13.40 27.63
C VAL A 353 -4.78 12.65 28.90
N SER A 354 -3.79 12.05 29.56
CA SER A 354 -3.95 11.60 30.94
C SER A 354 -3.48 12.66 31.94
N PRO A 355 -3.91 12.56 33.21
CA PRO A 355 -3.42 13.47 34.26
C PRO A 355 -1.90 13.53 34.40
N HIS A 356 -1.17 12.49 34.00
CA HIS A 356 0.29 12.43 34.10
C HIS A 356 1.01 13.13 32.94
N GLU A 357 0.32 13.47 31.85
CA GLU A 357 0.92 14.07 30.65
C GLU A 357 0.61 15.57 30.51
N ILE A 358 -0.01 16.20 31.52
CA ILE A 358 -0.37 17.62 31.50
C ILE A 358 0.87 18.51 31.25
N SER A 359 2.03 18.13 31.79
CA SER A 359 3.28 18.87 31.55
C SER A 359 3.71 18.88 30.08
N LEU A 360 3.41 17.82 29.32
CA LEU A 360 3.71 17.75 27.89
C LEU A 360 2.81 18.70 27.10
N ILE A 361 1.53 18.81 27.49
CA ILE A 361 0.60 19.77 26.89
C ILE A 361 1.09 21.21 27.15
N HIS A 362 1.46 21.57 28.38
CA HIS A 362 2.00 22.90 28.66
C HIS A 362 3.27 23.21 27.83
N ALA A 363 4.16 22.24 27.64
CA ALA A 363 5.34 22.41 26.78
C ALA A 363 4.95 22.66 25.31
N ILE A 364 3.90 21.99 24.83
CA ILE A 364 3.34 22.20 23.50
C ILE A 364 2.71 23.59 23.39
N GLU A 365 1.86 23.99 24.34
CA GLU A 365 1.19 25.30 24.39
C GLU A 365 2.20 26.45 24.38
N ASN A 366 3.26 26.33 25.18
CA ASN A 366 4.36 27.30 25.22
C ASN A 366 5.07 27.42 23.87
N ARG A 367 5.20 26.31 23.12
CA ARG A 367 5.87 26.31 21.80
C ARG A 367 4.98 26.87 20.69
N ILE A 368 3.69 26.57 20.71
CA ILE A 368 2.74 27.04 19.69
C ILE A 368 2.17 28.43 19.99
N GLY A 369 2.34 28.92 21.22
CA GLY A 369 1.84 30.23 21.66
C GLY A 369 0.31 30.29 21.81
N THR A 370 -0.37 29.15 21.92
CA THR A 370 -1.84 29.04 21.94
C THR A 370 -2.26 27.93 22.92
N LYS A 371 -3.32 28.16 23.70
CA LYS A 371 -3.88 27.14 24.60
C LYS A 371 -4.85 26.20 23.87
N LEU A 372 -4.78 24.90 24.18
CA LEU A 372 -5.69 23.92 23.62
C LEU A 372 -7.06 24.00 24.31
N LYS A 373 -8.14 23.82 23.54
CA LYS A 373 -9.51 23.79 24.08
C LYS A 373 -9.90 22.38 24.48
N GLU A 374 -10.76 22.23 25.49
CA GLU A 374 -11.29 20.90 25.83
C GLU A 374 -12.31 20.44 24.78
N TYR A 375 -12.20 19.19 24.35
CA TYR A 375 -13.20 18.51 23.53
C TYR A 375 -13.99 17.55 24.43
N ASN A 376 -15.27 17.87 24.66
CA ASN A 376 -16.09 17.13 25.59
C ASN A 376 -16.51 15.77 24.99
N ILE A 377 -16.12 14.68 25.64
CA ILE A 377 -16.54 13.31 25.32
C ILE A 377 -17.35 12.76 26.49
N SER A 378 -18.55 12.28 26.22
CA SER A 378 -19.44 11.71 27.23
C SER A 378 -18.88 10.41 27.80
N GLY A 379 -18.53 10.40 29.09
CA GLY A 379 -18.10 9.19 29.78
C GLY A 379 -19.16 8.07 29.80
N LYS A 380 -20.45 8.41 29.66
CA LYS A 380 -21.55 7.44 29.54
C LYS A 380 -21.47 6.67 28.21
N GLU A 381 -21.15 7.35 27.11
CA GLU A 381 -21.00 6.71 25.80
C GLU A 381 -19.74 5.84 25.76
N VAL A 382 -18.65 6.32 26.36
CA VAL A 382 -17.42 5.51 26.52
C VAL A 382 -17.71 4.21 27.26
N ALA A 383 -18.49 4.26 28.35
CA ALA A 383 -18.82 3.08 29.14
C ALA A 383 -19.59 1.99 28.35
N LYS A 384 -20.41 2.37 27.36
CA LYS A 384 -21.17 1.42 26.52
C LYS A 384 -20.26 0.51 25.69
N HIS A 385 -19.12 1.03 25.25
CA HIS A 385 -18.21 0.30 24.34
C HIS A 385 -16.91 -0.13 25.00
N LEU A 386 -16.62 0.35 26.21
CA LEU A 386 -15.37 0.06 26.91
C LEU A 386 -15.09 -1.44 27.04
N THR A 387 -16.11 -2.24 27.38
CA THR A 387 -15.97 -3.70 27.51
C THR A 387 -15.59 -4.34 26.18
N GLN A 388 -16.29 -4.00 25.10
CA GLN A 388 -16.00 -4.50 23.76
C GLN A 388 -14.57 -4.14 23.34
N VAL A 389 -14.18 -2.87 23.51
CA VAL A 389 -12.83 -2.39 23.18
C VAL A 389 -11.75 -3.13 23.97
N LYS A 390 -11.98 -3.39 25.27
CA LYS A 390 -11.03 -4.14 26.10
C LYS A 390 -10.89 -5.60 25.69
N VAL A 391 -11.99 -6.25 25.31
CA VAL A 391 -11.96 -7.62 24.78
C VAL A 391 -11.17 -7.65 23.47
N SER A 392 -11.50 -6.78 22.51
CA SER A 392 -10.79 -6.70 21.23
C SER A 392 -9.31 -6.39 21.37
N LEU A 393 -8.93 -5.49 22.29
CA LEU A 393 -7.53 -5.24 22.61
C LEU A 393 -6.83 -6.48 23.14
N ARG A 394 -7.50 -7.25 24.00
CA ARG A 394 -6.91 -8.44 24.59
C ARG A 394 -6.73 -9.54 23.55
N GLU A 395 -7.71 -9.75 22.68
CA GLU A 395 -7.62 -10.68 21.55
C GLU A 395 -6.52 -10.28 20.58
N ALA A 396 -6.45 -8.99 20.23
CA ALA A 396 -5.38 -8.45 19.40
C ALA A 396 -3.99 -8.64 20.03
N GLU A 397 -3.86 -8.46 21.35
CA GLU A 397 -2.60 -8.69 22.07
C GLU A 397 -2.16 -10.16 22.00
N ILE A 398 -3.10 -11.10 22.19
CA ILE A 398 -2.83 -12.54 22.07
C ILE A 398 -2.37 -12.89 20.66
N LYS A 399 -3.11 -12.44 19.63
CA LYS A 399 -2.74 -12.66 18.22
C LYS A 399 -1.36 -12.07 17.87
N LEU A 400 -1.03 -10.91 18.43
CA LEU A 400 0.28 -10.27 18.24
C LEU A 400 1.43 -11.03 18.90
N ASP A 401 1.17 -11.59 20.08
CA ASP A 401 2.16 -12.39 20.80
C ASP A 401 2.37 -13.78 20.14
N GLU A 402 1.34 -14.35 19.52
CA GLU A 402 1.42 -15.60 18.73
C GLU A 402 2.17 -15.45 17.40
N THR A 403 2.15 -14.25 16.81
CA THR A 403 2.76 -13.99 15.49
C THR A 403 4.25 -13.62 15.55
N ASP A 404 4.91 -13.81 16.71
CA ASP A 404 6.33 -13.54 16.91
C ASP A 404 6.73 -12.14 16.39
N PHE A 405 5.88 -11.13 16.64
CA PHE A 405 6.06 -9.77 16.10
C PHE A 405 7.42 -9.14 16.47
N ASP A 406 8.00 -9.55 17.61
CA ASP A 406 9.33 -9.16 18.06
C ASP A 406 10.48 -9.91 17.36
N GLU A 407 10.25 -11.07 16.74
CA GLU A 407 11.29 -11.82 16.02
C GLU A 407 11.76 -11.12 14.75
N ARG A 408 10.86 -10.49 13.98
CA ARG A 408 11.26 -9.66 12.82
C ARG A 408 12.17 -8.50 13.24
N LYS A 409 11.94 -7.93 14.42
CA LYS A 409 12.79 -6.89 15.00
C LYS A 409 14.16 -7.45 15.40
N LEU A 410 14.20 -8.67 15.93
CA LEU A 410 15.44 -9.39 16.25
C LEU A 410 16.23 -9.75 15.00
N ILE A 411 15.56 -10.24 13.94
CA ILE A 411 16.16 -10.57 12.64
C ILE A 411 16.77 -9.32 12.00
N ASN A 412 16.02 -8.21 11.94
CA ASN A 412 16.54 -6.95 11.38
C ASN A 412 17.71 -6.40 12.19
N LYS A 413 17.67 -6.54 13.52
CA LYS A 413 18.78 -6.16 14.40
C LYS A 413 20.01 -7.06 14.21
N ARG A 414 19.81 -8.37 14.07
CA ARG A 414 20.89 -9.33 13.75
C ARG A 414 21.53 -9.02 12.40
N LYS A 415 20.74 -8.80 11.35
CA LYS A 415 21.23 -8.38 10.02
C LYS A 415 22.07 -7.11 10.11
N LYS A 416 21.61 -6.10 10.87
CA LYS A 416 22.36 -4.86 11.08
C LYS A 416 23.71 -5.09 11.78
N LEU A 417 23.75 -5.97 12.80
CA LEU A 417 24.99 -6.30 13.51
C LEU A 417 25.99 -7.02 12.60
N ILE A 418 25.52 -7.92 11.73
CA ILE A 418 26.34 -8.61 10.73
C ILE A 418 26.94 -7.59 9.75
N ILE A 419 26.14 -6.65 9.24
CA ILE A 419 26.60 -5.58 8.33
C ILE A 419 27.64 -4.69 9.01
N GLU A 420 27.50 -4.40 10.31
CA GLU A 420 28.48 -3.64 11.10
C GLU A 420 29.73 -4.45 11.50
N GLY A 421 29.88 -5.70 11.03
CA GLY A 421 31.01 -6.57 11.36
C GLY A 421 31.04 -7.07 12.81
N LYS A 422 29.91 -6.98 13.53
CA LYS A 422 29.78 -7.39 14.94
C LYS A 422 29.09 -8.75 15.04
N ASP A 423 29.66 -9.68 15.81
CA ASP A 423 29.05 -10.98 16.08
C ASP A 423 27.71 -10.81 16.85
N PRO A 424 26.57 -11.14 16.22
CA PRO A 424 25.25 -10.98 16.83
C PRO A 424 25.06 -11.84 18.08
N ASP A 425 25.66 -13.04 18.13
CA ASP A 425 25.47 -13.98 19.21
C ASP A 425 26.24 -13.56 20.47
N PHE A 426 27.41 -12.94 20.27
CA PHE A 426 28.17 -12.31 21.35
C PHE A 426 27.41 -11.12 21.97
N ILE A 427 26.84 -10.24 21.14
CA ILE A 427 26.06 -9.08 21.61
C ILE A 427 24.78 -9.53 22.32
N GLU A 428 24.10 -10.55 21.80
CA GLU A 428 22.87 -11.08 22.41
C GLU A 428 23.15 -11.71 23.79
N LYS A 429 24.25 -12.47 23.93
CA LYS A 429 24.70 -12.99 25.23
C LYS A 429 24.99 -11.86 26.23
N LYS A 430 25.63 -10.78 25.78
CA LYS A 430 25.93 -9.60 26.62
C LYS A 430 24.63 -8.89 27.06
N LEU A 431 23.68 -8.70 26.14
CA LEU A 431 22.39 -8.10 26.44
C LEU A 431 21.52 -8.98 27.34
N LYS A 432 21.53 -10.31 27.17
CA LYS A 432 20.85 -11.26 28.08
C LYS A 432 21.44 -11.19 29.49
N LYS A 433 22.77 -11.09 29.63
CA LYS A 433 23.42 -10.85 30.93
C LYS A 433 22.97 -9.52 31.56
N ILE A 434 22.96 -8.43 30.79
CA ILE A 434 22.50 -7.11 31.27
C ILE A 434 21.02 -7.13 31.68
N ARG A 435 20.14 -7.76 30.89
CA ARG A 435 18.72 -7.93 31.22
C ARG A 435 18.51 -8.75 32.49
N LYS A 436 19.27 -9.85 32.68
CA LYS A 436 19.23 -10.64 33.93
C LYS A 436 19.68 -9.81 35.13
N LEU A 437 20.72 -9.00 34.99
CA LEU A 437 21.20 -8.06 36.02
C LEU A 437 20.15 -6.99 36.35
N ASN A 438 19.53 -6.39 35.34
CA ASN A 438 18.50 -5.37 35.52
C ASN A 438 17.21 -5.94 36.12
N ASN A 439 16.78 -7.15 35.71
CA ASN A 439 15.64 -7.83 36.32
C ASN A 439 15.90 -8.22 37.77
N LYS A 440 17.13 -8.65 38.12
CA LYS A 440 17.54 -8.87 39.51
C LYS A 440 17.49 -7.58 40.33
N LYS A 441 17.96 -6.45 39.79
CA LYS A 441 17.85 -5.14 40.45
C LYS A 441 16.40 -4.69 40.62
N LYS A 442 15.55 -4.90 39.59
CA LYS A 442 14.12 -4.56 39.62
C LYS A 442 13.35 -5.41 40.62
N MET A 443 13.67 -6.71 40.73
CA MET A 443 13.13 -7.62 41.74
C MET A 443 13.56 -7.22 43.15
N LYS A 444 14.84 -6.88 43.36
CA LYS A 444 15.33 -6.34 44.65
C LYS A 444 14.65 -5.03 45.03
N ASN A 445 14.46 -4.10 44.10
CA ASN A 445 13.70 -2.88 44.36
C ASN A 445 12.23 -3.17 44.66
N LYS A 446 11.61 -4.14 43.96
CA LYS A 446 10.21 -4.53 44.19
C LYS A 446 10.04 -5.23 45.54
N GLU A 447 11.00 -6.04 45.97
CA GLU A 447 11.05 -6.61 47.32
C GLU A 447 11.28 -5.53 48.37
N PHE A 448 12.23 -4.61 48.16
CA PHE A 448 12.48 -3.49 49.06
C PHE A 448 11.24 -2.62 49.28
N VAL A 449 10.55 -2.25 48.19
CA VAL A 449 9.26 -1.53 48.24
C VAL A 449 8.18 -2.36 48.92
N LYS A 450 8.15 -3.69 48.70
CA LYS A 450 7.17 -4.60 49.34
C LYS A 450 7.41 -4.74 50.85
N THR A 451 8.67 -4.69 51.30
CA THR A 451 9.06 -4.68 52.72
C THR A 451 8.70 -3.35 53.38
N LEU A 452 8.90 -2.22 52.68
CA LEU A 452 8.46 -0.88 53.11
C LEU A 452 6.93 -0.76 53.20
N THR A 453 6.18 -1.40 52.31
CA THR A 453 4.71 -1.44 52.38
C THR A 453 4.17 -2.43 53.43
N LYS A 454 4.97 -3.41 53.88
CA LYS A 454 4.57 -4.35 54.94
C LYS A 454 4.68 -3.77 56.36
N SER A 455 5.40 -2.67 56.53
CA SER A 455 5.49 -1.95 57.81
C SER A 455 4.33 -0.98 58.07
N PHE A 456 3.38 -0.86 57.14
CA PHE A 456 2.17 -0.04 57.33
C PHE A 456 0.90 -0.83 57.01
N ILE A 457 0.16 -1.11 58.10
CA ILE A 457 -1.29 -1.37 58.19
C ILE A 457 -1.76 -2.83 58.07
N HIS A 458 -2.48 -3.24 59.13
CA HIS A 458 -3.18 -4.50 59.39
C HIS A 458 -4.72 -4.28 59.27
N PRO A 459 -5.61 -5.26 59.50
CA PRO A 459 -6.28 -6.03 58.44
C PRO A 459 -7.83 -5.94 58.45
N LYS A 460 -8.50 -6.35 57.36
CA LYS A 460 -9.81 -7.03 57.42
C LYS A 460 -9.94 -8.10 56.32
N GLU A 461 -10.40 -9.25 56.77
CA GLU A 461 -10.57 -10.54 56.11
C GLU A 461 -11.73 -10.56 55.09
N VAL A 462 -11.67 -11.44 54.10
CA VAL A 462 -12.53 -12.64 53.99
C VAL A 462 -12.15 -13.45 52.73
N LEU A 463 -11.74 -14.69 53.01
CA LEU A 463 -11.69 -15.93 52.22
C LEU A 463 -11.02 -16.01 50.84
N LEU A 464 -9.81 -16.60 50.87
CA LEU A 464 -9.34 -17.60 49.90
C LEU A 464 -9.76 -19.01 50.37
N SER A 465 -10.43 -19.75 49.49
CA SER A 465 -10.25 -21.19 49.28
C SER A 465 -10.88 -21.48 47.91
N SER A 466 -10.33 -22.24 46.97
CA SER A 466 -9.14 -23.07 46.93
C SER A 466 -8.94 -23.38 45.45
N GLN A 467 -7.73 -23.14 44.92
CA GLN A 467 -7.36 -23.64 43.60
C GLN A 467 -6.97 -25.13 43.70
N ARG A 468 -7.37 -25.86 42.65
CA ARG A 468 -6.86 -27.14 42.12
C ARG A 468 -7.63 -28.41 42.50
N ARG A 469 -8.48 -28.87 41.57
CA ARG A 469 -8.23 -30.10 40.81
C ARG A 469 -9.05 -30.17 39.52
N MET A 470 -8.47 -30.88 38.56
CA MET A 470 -8.72 -30.95 37.11
C MET A 470 -10.08 -31.51 36.66
N LYS A 471 -10.41 -31.18 35.38
CA LYS A 471 -11.08 -32.02 34.37
C LYS A 471 -12.38 -32.72 34.76
N GLN A 472 -13.51 -32.09 34.41
CA GLN A 472 -14.71 -32.68 33.79
C GLN A 472 -15.82 -31.64 33.89
N VAL A 473 -16.37 -31.20 32.75
CA VAL A 473 -17.78 -30.90 32.45
C VAL A 473 -17.76 -30.15 31.12
N TYR A 474 -17.91 -30.88 30.02
CA TYR A 474 -18.55 -30.42 28.78
C TYR A 474 -18.88 -31.67 27.97
N PHE A 475 -19.94 -32.37 28.39
CA PHE A 475 -20.56 -33.45 27.62
C PHE A 475 -22.02 -33.61 28.04
N ARG A 476 -22.91 -32.84 27.40
CA ARG A 476 -24.31 -33.17 27.11
C ARG A 476 -24.98 -31.94 26.51
N TYR A 477 -25.14 -31.94 25.20
CA TYR A 477 -26.43 -31.92 24.52
C TYR A 477 -26.16 -31.92 23.02
N TYR A 478 -26.98 -32.66 22.28
CA TYR A 478 -26.91 -33.00 20.84
C TYR A 478 -26.14 -34.27 20.48
N SER A 479 -26.83 -35.39 20.68
CA SER A 479 -26.77 -36.56 19.82
C SER A 479 -28.20 -36.93 19.44
N SER A 480 -28.51 -36.90 18.14
CA SER A 480 -29.50 -37.77 17.51
C SER A 480 -29.38 -37.62 15.99
N GLU A 481 -28.81 -38.63 15.34
CA GLU A 481 -28.96 -38.91 13.91
C GLU A 481 -30.34 -39.51 13.63
N ALA A 482 -30.92 -39.19 12.46
CA ALA A 482 -31.49 -40.15 11.51
C ALA A 482 -32.09 -39.45 10.27
N ALA A 483 -31.42 -39.60 9.11
CA ALA A 483 -31.86 -40.04 7.77
C ALA A 483 -33.20 -39.55 7.12
N PRO A 484 -33.40 -39.75 5.80
CA PRO A 484 -33.66 -38.69 4.82
C PRO A 484 -35.14 -38.56 4.40
N ALA A 485 -35.53 -37.38 3.90
CA ALA A 485 -36.86 -37.13 3.37
C ALA A 485 -36.92 -37.34 1.85
N THR A 486 -37.94 -38.11 1.46
CA THR A 486 -38.40 -38.52 0.14
C THR A 486 -38.99 -37.37 -0.68
N GLU A 487 -38.81 -37.41 -2.00
CA GLU A 487 -39.52 -36.59 -2.98
C GLU A 487 -40.92 -37.18 -3.24
N ASP A 488 -41.96 -36.33 -3.13
CA ASP A 488 -43.32 -36.64 -3.53
C ASP A 488 -43.62 -36.06 -4.93
N GLU A 489 -44.12 -36.92 -5.82
CA GLU A 489 -44.81 -36.56 -7.05
C GLU A 489 -46.29 -36.20 -6.77
N LYS A 490 -46.82 -35.18 -7.48
CA LYS A 490 -48.20 -35.06 -8.04
C LYS A 490 -48.34 -33.70 -8.76
N THR A 491 -48.41 -33.63 -10.11
CA THR A 491 -49.62 -33.63 -11.01
C THR A 491 -50.55 -32.43 -10.76
N VAL A 492 -51.07 -31.60 -11.68
CA VAL A 492 -51.49 -31.61 -13.11
C VAL A 492 -51.53 -30.10 -13.54
N ASP A 493 -51.23 -29.67 -14.76
CA ASP A 493 -52.32 -29.35 -15.72
C ASP A 493 -51.92 -29.40 -17.20
N LYS A 494 -52.80 -30.03 -17.98
CA LYS A 494 -52.76 -30.19 -19.43
C LYS A 494 -53.85 -29.34 -20.07
N THR A 495 -53.46 -28.38 -20.90
CA THR A 495 -54.17 -27.80 -22.07
C THR A 495 -53.06 -27.07 -22.83
N ASP A 496 -52.81 -27.17 -24.14
CA ASP A 496 -53.56 -27.66 -25.28
C ASP A 496 -52.59 -28.21 -26.36
N GLN A 497 -53.20 -28.85 -27.35
CA GLN A 497 -52.63 -29.72 -28.37
C GLN A 497 -51.81 -29.02 -29.48
N ALA A 498 -51.00 -29.86 -30.13
CA ALA A 498 -50.61 -29.85 -31.54
C ALA A 498 -49.50 -28.90 -32.01
N MET A 499 -48.29 -29.44 -32.18
CA MET A 499 -47.67 -29.65 -33.50
C MET A 499 -46.35 -30.43 -33.34
N VAL A 500 -46.17 -31.46 -34.17
CA VAL A 500 -44.94 -32.25 -34.25
C VAL A 500 -43.85 -31.38 -34.88
N SER A 501 -42.85 -30.96 -34.10
CA SER A 501 -41.62 -30.37 -34.61
C SER A 501 -40.43 -30.82 -33.73
N LYS A 502 -39.36 -31.28 -34.39
CA LYS A 502 -38.09 -31.78 -33.83
C LYS A 502 -37.74 -31.20 -32.44
N ASN A 503 -37.39 -32.07 -31.49
CA ASN A 503 -36.88 -31.73 -30.15
C ASN A 503 -35.77 -30.66 -30.21
N TYR A 504 -36.14 -29.38 -30.07
CA TYR A 504 -35.20 -28.29 -29.93
C TYR A 504 -34.72 -28.25 -28.48
N VAL A 505 -33.56 -28.84 -28.20
CA VAL A 505 -32.93 -28.77 -26.88
C VAL A 505 -32.36 -27.36 -26.71
N ASN A 506 -32.90 -26.58 -25.77
CA ASN A 506 -32.38 -25.24 -25.49
C ASN A 506 -30.93 -25.35 -24.98
N PRO A 507 -29.94 -24.80 -25.71
CA PRO A 507 -28.53 -24.87 -25.33
C PRO A 507 -28.26 -24.30 -23.93
N LEU A 508 -28.99 -23.25 -23.54
CA LEU A 508 -28.80 -22.55 -22.26
C LEU A 508 -29.36 -23.31 -21.05
N ARG A 509 -30.08 -24.44 -21.26
CA ARG A 509 -30.68 -25.25 -20.19
C ARG A 509 -30.06 -26.65 -20.08
N SER A 510 -29.13 -27.02 -20.95
CA SER A 510 -28.44 -28.32 -20.92
C SER A 510 -27.08 -28.21 -20.22
N PRO A 511 -26.78 -29.01 -19.18
CA PRO A 511 -25.54 -28.91 -18.40
C PRO A 511 -24.23 -29.19 -19.16
N ASP A 512 -24.30 -29.86 -20.32
CA ASP A 512 -23.14 -30.19 -21.16
C ASP A 512 -23.52 -30.25 -22.64
N TYR A 513 -24.15 -29.18 -23.14
CA TYR A 513 -24.66 -29.12 -24.51
C TYR A 513 -23.57 -29.36 -25.59
N PHE A 514 -22.34 -28.93 -25.34
CA PHE A 514 -21.22 -29.04 -26.28
C PHE A 514 -20.32 -30.26 -26.02
N GLU A 515 -20.75 -31.18 -25.15
CA GLU A 515 -20.04 -32.42 -24.79
C GLU A 515 -18.60 -32.18 -24.29
N VAL A 516 -18.37 -31.05 -23.61
CA VAL A 516 -17.02 -30.63 -23.17
C VAL A 516 -16.48 -31.51 -22.04
N ARG A 517 -17.33 -32.25 -21.32
CA ARG A 517 -16.90 -33.13 -20.22
C ARG A 517 -15.94 -34.23 -20.67
N ASN A 518 -16.06 -34.68 -21.92
CA ASN A 518 -15.29 -35.77 -22.50
C ASN A 518 -13.99 -35.30 -23.19
N LEU A 519 -13.64 -34.01 -23.10
CA LEU A 519 -12.47 -33.46 -23.78
C LEU A 519 -11.13 -33.90 -23.16
N PHE A 520 -11.14 -34.22 -21.86
CA PHE A 520 -9.93 -34.63 -21.14
C PHE A 520 -10.27 -35.49 -19.92
N THR A 521 -9.28 -36.26 -19.48
CA THR A 521 -9.30 -37.05 -18.25
C THR A 521 -8.40 -36.42 -17.18
N ILE A 522 -8.57 -36.82 -15.93
CA ILE A 522 -7.66 -36.41 -14.84
C ILE A 522 -6.22 -36.84 -15.14
N LYS A 523 -6.04 -37.96 -15.84
CA LYS A 523 -4.73 -38.43 -16.27
C LYS A 523 -4.07 -37.46 -17.23
N ASP A 524 -4.81 -36.90 -18.19
CA ASP A 524 -4.28 -35.92 -19.14
C ASP A 524 -3.82 -34.63 -18.42
N LEU A 525 -4.55 -34.18 -17.39
CA LEU A 525 -4.13 -33.06 -16.53
C LEU A 525 -2.83 -33.40 -15.78
N PHE A 526 -2.73 -34.62 -15.25
CA PHE A 526 -1.56 -35.08 -14.53
C PHE A 526 -0.33 -35.13 -15.45
N ASP A 527 -0.45 -35.75 -16.63
CA ASP A 527 0.61 -35.91 -17.62
C ASP A 527 1.08 -34.55 -18.17
N ALA A 528 0.16 -33.60 -18.31
CA ALA A 528 0.48 -32.21 -18.69
C ALA A 528 1.06 -31.35 -17.55
N ARG A 529 1.23 -31.92 -16.34
CA ARG A 529 1.79 -31.26 -15.14
C ARG A 529 0.93 -30.15 -14.55
N VAL A 530 -0.37 -30.17 -14.80
CA VAL A 530 -1.35 -29.20 -14.23
C VAL A 530 -1.34 -29.21 -12.70
N HIS A 531 -1.01 -30.35 -12.10
CA HIS A 531 -0.99 -30.55 -10.65
C HIS A 531 0.15 -29.82 -9.92
N LEU A 532 1.18 -29.34 -10.61
CA LEU A 532 2.34 -28.71 -9.96
C LEU A 532 2.11 -27.23 -9.75
N GLY A 533 2.04 -26.79 -8.48
CA GLY A 533 2.04 -25.38 -8.12
C GLY A 533 3.42 -24.86 -7.72
N HIS A 534 3.47 -23.59 -7.35
CA HIS A 534 4.67 -22.95 -6.80
C HIS A 534 5.02 -23.48 -5.40
N ARG A 535 6.06 -22.88 -4.80
CA ARG A 535 6.54 -23.24 -3.47
C ARG A 535 5.56 -22.80 -2.37
N GLU A 536 5.56 -23.54 -1.27
CA GLU A 536 4.67 -23.30 -0.12
C GLU A 536 4.70 -21.86 0.41
N ASP A 537 5.85 -21.19 0.34
CA ASP A 537 6.06 -19.80 0.80
C ASP A 537 5.40 -18.74 -0.08
N THR A 538 4.93 -19.13 -1.26
CA THR A 538 4.27 -18.25 -2.23
C THR A 538 2.76 -18.47 -2.30
N LEU A 539 2.19 -19.36 -1.49
CA LEU A 539 0.77 -19.68 -1.48
C LEU A 539 -0.08 -18.44 -1.18
N ASN A 540 -1.06 -18.16 -2.04
CA ASN A 540 -2.14 -17.24 -1.72
C ASN A 540 -3.16 -17.94 -0.80
N ASP A 541 -3.60 -17.27 0.27
CA ASP A 541 -4.52 -17.86 1.25
C ASP A 541 -5.86 -18.29 0.63
N ASN A 542 -6.34 -17.58 -0.39
CA ASN A 542 -7.56 -17.92 -1.11
C ASN A 542 -7.41 -19.18 -1.99
N MET A 543 -6.18 -19.65 -2.23
CA MET A 543 -5.93 -20.86 -3.01
C MET A 543 -5.96 -22.14 -2.18
N ARG A 544 -6.02 -22.04 -0.83
CA ARG A 544 -5.93 -23.20 0.08
C ARG A 544 -6.93 -24.31 -0.21
N SER A 545 -8.15 -23.97 -0.62
CA SER A 545 -9.20 -24.96 -0.95
C SER A 545 -8.94 -25.75 -2.23
N TYR A 546 -8.02 -25.30 -3.08
CA TYR A 546 -7.67 -25.95 -4.36
C TYR A 546 -6.40 -26.80 -4.27
N ILE A 547 -5.71 -26.77 -3.12
CA ILE A 547 -4.45 -27.47 -2.90
C ILE A 547 -4.72 -28.80 -2.20
N PHE A 548 -4.29 -29.89 -2.83
CA PHE A 548 -4.33 -31.24 -2.26
C PHE A 548 -3.28 -31.43 -1.15
N GLY A 549 -2.10 -30.84 -1.33
CA GLY A 549 -1.01 -30.93 -0.36
C GLY A 549 0.29 -30.33 -0.90
N SER A 550 1.41 -30.81 -0.37
CA SER A 550 2.75 -30.41 -0.83
C SER A 550 3.67 -31.62 -0.95
N ARG A 551 4.61 -31.57 -1.90
CA ARG A 551 5.65 -32.55 -2.11
C ARG A 551 6.97 -31.86 -2.43
N LEU A 552 8.02 -32.14 -1.65
CA LEU A 552 9.35 -31.53 -1.80
C LEU A 552 9.31 -29.98 -1.78
N GLY A 553 8.39 -29.40 -1.01
CA GLY A 553 8.21 -27.95 -0.89
C GLY A 553 7.44 -27.30 -2.05
N HIS A 554 6.93 -28.08 -3.00
CA HIS A 554 6.04 -27.64 -4.07
C HIS A 554 4.59 -28.01 -3.74
N LEU A 555 3.69 -27.04 -3.90
CA LEU A 555 2.26 -27.24 -3.70
C LEU A 555 1.70 -28.12 -4.82
N ILE A 556 0.71 -28.95 -4.49
CA ILE A 556 0.07 -29.87 -5.42
C ILE A 556 -1.42 -29.55 -5.50
N PHE A 557 -1.91 -29.24 -6.69
CA PHE A 557 -3.33 -28.99 -6.94
C PHE A 557 -4.17 -30.25 -6.82
N ASP A 558 -5.39 -30.08 -6.31
CA ASP A 558 -6.42 -31.11 -6.36
C ASP A 558 -7.01 -31.20 -7.79
N LEU A 559 -6.54 -32.20 -8.55
CA LEU A 559 -6.91 -32.37 -9.95
C LEU A 559 -8.41 -32.64 -10.19
N PRO A 560 -9.13 -33.42 -9.36
CA PRO A 560 -10.59 -33.50 -9.42
C PRO A 560 -11.28 -32.13 -9.39
N THR A 561 -10.92 -31.28 -8.43
CA THR A 561 -11.46 -29.92 -8.32
C THR A 561 -11.09 -29.07 -9.53
N THR A 562 -9.83 -29.17 -9.98
CA THR A 562 -9.33 -28.52 -11.20
C THR A 562 -10.14 -28.92 -12.43
N ALA A 563 -10.40 -30.22 -12.62
CA ALA A 563 -11.14 -30.75 -13.75
C ALA A 563 -12.58 -30.23 -13.78
N GLU A 564 -13.24 -30.11 -12.63
CA GLU A 564 -14.59 -29.54 -12.53
C GLU A 564 -14.60 -28.08 -12.98
N HIS A 565 -13.67 -27.27 -12.46
CA HIS A 565 -13.58 -25.84 -12.79
C HIS A 565 -13.25 -25.63 -14.26
N LEU A 566 -12.30 -26.41 -14.81
CA LEU A 566 -11.94 -26.36 -16.21
C LEU A 566 -13.12 -26.76 -17.11
N ARG A 567 -13.88 -27.81 -16.79
CA ARG A 567 -15.08 -28.18 -17.56
C ARG A 567 -16.13 -27.07 -17.59
N ARG A 568 -16.37 -26.41 -16.45
CA ARG A 568 -17.28 -25.26 -16.36
C ARG A 568 -16.80 -24.09 -17.21
N ALA A 569 -15.50 -23.79 -17.16
CA ALA A 569 -14.89 -22.75 -17.97
C ALA A 569 -14.98 -23.05 -19.48
N LEU A 570 -14.68 -24.29 -19.90
CA LEU A 570 -14.80 -24.73 -21.29
C LEU A 570 -16.25 -24.63 -21.79
N ASN A 571 -17.22 -25.05 -20.96
CA ASN A 571 -18.63 -24.95 -21.32
C ASN A 571 -19.06 -23.48 -21.47
N PHE A 572 -18.60 -22.60 -20.58
CA PHE A 572 -18.89 -21.16 -20.67
C PHE A 572 -18.30 -20.54 -21.94
N ALA A 573 -17.03 -20.85 -22.26
CA ALA A 573 -16.40 -20.38 -23.50
C ALA A 573 -17.14 -20.88 -24.76
N ALA A 574 -17.59 -22.13 -24.78
CA ALA A 574 -18.38 -22.68 -25.87
C ALA A 574 -19.74 -21.98 -26.03
N HIS A 575 -20.41 -21.62 -24.92
CA HIS A 575 -21.64 -20.82 -24.95
C HIS A 575 -21.42 -19.42 -25.51
N VAL A 576 -20.35 -18.74 -25.10
CA VAL A 576 -20.01 -17.40 -25.64
C VAL A 576 -19.79 -17.50 -27.15
N ALA A 577 -19.02 -18.49 -27.61
CA ALA A 577 -18.78 -18.73 -29.02
C ALA A 577 -20.07 -19.07 -29.81
N TYR A 578 -20.97 -19.88 -29.22
CA TYR A 578 -22.27 -20.18 -29.80
C TYR A 578 -23.13 -18.93 -29.99
N GLN A 579 -23.02 -17.94 -29.10
CA GLN A 579 -23.72 -16.66 -29.16
C GLN A 579 -23.06 -15.61 -30.07
N ASP A 580 -22.02 -15.95 -30.84
CA ASP A 580 -21.19 -14.99 -31.61
C ASP A 580 -20.44 -13.97 -30.73
N GLY A 581 -20.24 -14.31 -29.46
CA GLY A 581 -19.46 -13.47 -28.57
C GLY A 581 -17.99 -13.43 -28.98
N ILE A 582 -17.37 -12.27 -28.84
CA ILE A 582 -15.95 -12.06 -29.11
C ILE A 582 -15.14 -12.58 -27.92
N ILE A 583 -14.23 -13.50 -28.18
CA ILE A 583 -13.34 -14.07 -27.17
C ILE A 583 -11.94 -13.48 -27.36
N LEU A 584 -11.38 -12.93 -26.29
CA LEU A 584 -10.02 -12.40 -26.26
C LEU A 584 -9.11 -13.28 -25.41
N PHE A 585 -8.13 -13.91 -26.02
CA PHE A 585 -7.06 -14.60 -25.31
C PHE A 585 -6.02 -13.61 -24.80
N SER A 586 -5.55 -13.79 -23.57
CA SER A 586 -4.49 -12.99 -22.95
C SER A 586 -3.39 -13.88 -22.40
N ALA A 587 -2.16 -13.58 -22.81
CA ALA A 587 -0.94 -14.17 -22.26
C ALA A 587 0.14 -13.08 -22.15
N GLN A 588 0.99 -13.17 -21.12
CA GLN A 588 1.95 -12.10 -20.82
C GLN A 588 3.38 -12.63 -20.70
N TYR A 589 3.56 -13.94 -20.50
CA TYR A 589 4.86 -14.58 -20.62
C TYR A 589 5.21 -14.82 -22.08
N HIS A 590 6.33 -14.24 -22.51
CA HIS A 590 6.85 -14.32 -23.88
C HIS A 590 6.94 -15.75 -24.43
N GLN A 591 7.24 -16.73 -23.56
CA GLN A 591 7.31 -18.15 -23.90
C GLN A 591 5.98 -18.77 -24.37
N HIS A 592 4.84 -18.18 -24.00
CA HIS A 592 3.51 -18.68 -24.34
C HIS A 592 2.80 -17.85 -25.42
N CYS A 593 3.29 -16.63 -25.71
CA CYS A 593 2.62 -15.69 -26.61
C CYS A 593 2.33 -16.31 -27.99
N LEU A 594 3.29 -17.01 -28.59
CA LEU A 594 3.10 -17.63 -29.91
C LEU A 594 2.00 -18.70 -29.89
N THR A 595 2.03 -19.60 -28.91
CA THR A 595 1.02 -20.67 -28.77
C THR A 595 -0.38 -20.08 -28.60
N VAL A 596 -0.50 -19.03 -27.80
CA VAL A 596 -1.78 -18.36 -27.51
C VAL A 596 -2.29 -17.57 -28.71
N GLU A 597 -1.42 -16.86 -29.43
CA GLU A 597 -1.77 -16.19 -30.70
C GLU A 597 -2.23 -17.19 -31.75
N GLN A 598 -1.49 -18.28 -31.95
CA GLN A 598 -1.85 -19.32 -32.91
C GLN A 598 -3.18 -19.97 -32.55
N THR A 599 -3.42 -20.21 -31.25
CA THR A 599 -4.69 -20.76 -30.76
C THR A 599 -5.85 -19.83 -31.07
N ALA A 600 -5.71 -18.52 -30.82
CA ALA A 600 -6.74 -17.55 -31.15
C ALA A 600 -7.00 -17.48 -32.66
N ILE A 601 -5.95 -17.51 -33.49
CA ILE A 601 -6.07 -17.56 -34.96
C ILE A 601 -6.84 -18.81 -35.41
N ASP A 602 -6.46 -19.98 -34.90
CA ASP A 602 -7.14 -21.26 -35.21
C ASP A 602 -8.62 -21.23 -34.81
N CYS A 603 -8.97 -20.50 -33.74
CA CYS A 603 -10.34 -20.32 -33.27
C CYS A 603 -11.13 -19.26 -34.06
N GLN A 604 -10.48 -18.47 -34.93
CA GLN A 604 -11.02 -17.23 -35.49
C GLN A 604 -11.44 -16.25 -34.38
N GLU A 605 -10.57 -16.05 -33.40
CA GLU A 605 -10.73 -15.17 -32.24
C GLU A 605 -9.51 -14.23 -32.12
N PHE A 606 -9.51 -13.37 -31.11
CA PHE A 606 -8.46 -12.38 -30.90
C PHE A 606 -7.52 -12.79 -29.78
N ALA A 607 -6.24 -12.41 -29.91
CA ALA A 607 -5.25 -12.51 -28.83
C ALA A 607 -4.64 -11.16 -28.51
N HIS A 608 -4.31 -10.95 -27.24
CA HIS A 608 -3.51 -9.84 -26.78
C HIS A 608 -2.34 -10.34 -25.93
N THR A 609 -1.14 -10.26 -26.51
CA THR A 609 0.11 -10.82 -25.98
C THR A 609 1.20 -9.77 -25.78
N ARG A 610 0.86 -8.51 -26.01
CA ARG A 610 1.78 -7.37 -25.88
C ARG A 610 1.66 -6.74 -24.50
N HIS A 611 2.68 -5.96 -24.14
CA HIS A 611 2.66 -5.19 -22.89
C HIS A 611 1.50 -4.20 -22.89
N LEU A 612 0.67 -4.28 -21.85
CA LEU A 612 -0.55 -3.49 -21.70
C LEU A 612 -0.26 -2.08 -21.19
N ARG A 613 -0.99 -1.10 -21.73
CA ARG A 613 -1.08 0.26 -21.19
C ARG A 613 -2.39 0.41 -20.42
N ASN A 614 -2.37 1.13 -19.30
CA ASN A 614 -3.59 1.42 -18.55
C ASN A 614 -4.59 2.21 -19.41
N GLY A 615 -5.88 1.93 -19.24
CA GLY A 615 -6.96 2.63 -19.92
C GLY A 615 -7.38 2.04 -21.27
N LEU A 616 -6.91 0.83 -21.63
CA LEU A 616 -7.18 0.22 -22.93
C LEU A 616 -8.69 0.01 -23.18
N PHE A 617 -9.44 -0.45 -22.18
CA PHE A 617 -10.90 -0.59 -22.29
C PHE A 617 -11.62 0.66 -21.80
N THR A 618 -11.18 1.21 -20.68
CA THR A 618 -11.88 2.30 -19.99
C THR A 618 -11.71 3.68 -20.64
N ASN A 619 -10.63 3.90 -21.39
CA ASN A 619 -10.31 5.19 -22.02
C ASN A 619 -10.03 5.07 -23.53
N SER A 620 -10.65 4.08 -24.18
CA SER A 620 -10.44 3.76 -25.59
C SER A 620 -10.63 4.96 -26.53
N LYS A 621 -11.63 5.81 -26.28
CA LYS A 621 -11.89 7.03 -27.08
C LYS A 621 -10.73 8.03 -27.08
N TYR A 622 -10.03 8.17 -25.95
CA TYR A 622 -8.89 9.08 -25.87
C TYR A 622 -7.62 8.46 -26.47
N ILE A 623 -7.43 7.15 -26.24
CA ILE A 623 -6.22 6.44 -26.68
C ILE A 623 -6.23 6.17 -28.19
N PHE A 624 -7.34 5.67 -28.72
CA PHE A 624 -7.44 5.21 -30.11
C PHE A 624 -8.21 6.18 -31.01
N LYS A 625 -8.77 7.26 -30.44
CA LYS A 625 -9.64 8.22 -31.15
C LYS A 625 -10.85 7.54 -31.82
N SER A 626 -11.24 6.36 -31.33
CA SER A 626 -12.35 5.56 -31.86
C SER A 626 -13.06 4.82 -30.73
N THR A 627 -14.31 4.42 -30.98
CA THR A 627 -15.05 3.51 -30.10
C THR A 627 -14.64 2.08 -30.38
N ILE A 628 -14.14 1.37 -29.37
CA ILE A 628 -13.74 -0.04 -29.47
C ILE A 628 -14.92 -0.94 -29.09
N ARG A 629 -15.14 -2.00 -29.87
CA ARG A 629 -15.99 -3.13 -29.46
C ARG A 629 -15.23 -3.96 -28.42
N LEU A 630 -15.76 -4.01 -27.21
CA LEU A 630 -15.19 -4.80 -26.11
C LEU A 630 -15.37 -6.30 -26.38
N PRO A 631 -14.50 -7.16 -25.85
CA PRO A 631 -14.74 -8.61 -25.87
C PRO A 631 -15.90 -8.98 -24.95
N ASP A 632 -16.59 -10.08 -25.27
CA ASP A 632 -17.65 -10.65 -24.44
C ASP A 632 -17.09 -11.66 -23.43
N LEU A 633 -15.88 -12.15 -23.65
CA LEU A 633 -15.13 -13.01 -22.74
C LEU A 633 -13.62 -12.78 -22.88
N ILE A 634 -12.90 -12.79 -21.77
CA ILE A 634 -11.42 -12.80 -21.76
C ILE A 634 -10.92 -14.08 -21.12
N ILE A 635 -10.03 -14.79 -21.81
CA ILE A 635 -9.37 -16.01 -21.33
C ILE A 635 -7.92 -15.67 -20.98
N PHE A 636 -7.61 -15.68 -19.69
CA PHE A 636 -6.27 -15.51 -19.16
C PHE A 636 -5.58 -16.86 -19.05
N VAL A 637 -4.57 -17.07 -19.89
CA VAL A 637 -3.66 -18.22 -19.78
C VAL A 637 -2.73 -18.05 -18.58
N ASN A 638 -2.41 -16.79 -18.25
CA ASN A 638 -1.75 -16.36 -17.01
C ASN A 638 -2.45 -15.12 -16.47
N THR A 639 -2.70 -15.08 -15.16
CA THR A 639 -3.36 -13.93 -14.52
C THR A 639 -2.37 -12.89 -13.99
N LEU A 640 -1.09 -13.23 -13.94
CA LEU A 640 -0.01 -12.36 -13.51
C LEU A 640 0.89 -11.94 -14.70
N ASN A 641 1.32 -10.69 -14.71
CA ASN A 641 2.33 -10.15 -15.65
C ASN A 641 3.76 -10.47 -15.21
N THR A 642 3.97 -10.55 -13.90
CA THR A 642 5.20 -10.96 -13.24
C THR A 642 4.81 -11.75 -12.01
N VAL A 643 5.75 -12.45 -11.36
CA VAL A 643 5.51 -13.21 -10.11
C VAL A 643 4.68 -12.47 -9.04
N LEU A 644 4.63 -11.13 -9.06
CA LEU A 644 3.98 -10.31 -8.03
C LEU A 644 2.92 -9.32 -8.54
N SER A 645 2.70 -9.20 -9.85
CA SER A 645 1.81 -8.19 -10.42
C SER A 645 0.71 -8.80 -11.26
N THR A 646 -0.54 -8.53 -10.90
CA THR A 646 -1.72 -8.93 -11.66
C THR A 646 -1.77 -8.22 -13.01
N SER A 647 -2.28 -8.91 -14.03
CA SER A 647 -2.48 -8.31 -15.35
C SER A 647 -3.42 -7.12 -15.29
N VAL A 648 -3.03 -6.03 -15.97
CA VAL A 648 -3.83 -4.81 -16.14
C VAL A 648 -5.21 -5.14 -16.72
N LEU A 649 -5.29 -6.14 -17.60
CA LEU A 649 -6.55 -6.56 -18.21
C LEU A 649 -7.54 -7.14 -17.20
N VAL A 650 -7.09 -7.75 -16.10
CA VAL A 650 -8.00 -8.24 -15.05
C VAL A 650 -8.72 -7.07 -14.36
N HIS A 651 -8.00 -5.98 -14.11
CA HIS A 651 -8.60 -4.77 -13.53
C HIS A 651 -9.49 -4.04 -14.54
N GLU A 652 -9.07 -3.94 -15.80
CA GLU A 652 -9.87 -3.30 -16.84
C GLU A 652 -11.14 -4.11 -17.17
N SER A 653 -11.08 -5.45 -17.18
CA SER A 653 -12.26 -6.30 -17.40
C SER A 653 -13.26 -6.18 -16.26
N ALA A 654 -12.80 -6.13 -15.01
CA ALA A 654 -13.65 -5.92 -13.85
C ALA A 654 -14.39 -4.57 -13.90
N LYS A 655 -13.70 -3.49 -14.28
CA LYS A 655 -14.33 -2.16 -14.44
C LYS A 655 -15.41 -2.14 -15.53
N MET A 656 -15.23 -2.95 -16.57
CA MET A 656 -16.14 -3.02 -17.71
C MET A 656 -17.18 -4.14 -17.59
N ASN A 657 -17.21 -4.87 -16.46
CA ASN A 657 -18.04 -6.05 -16.24
C ASN A 657 -17.91 -7.12 -17.35
N ILE A 658 -16.71 -7.28 -17.90
CA ILE A 658 -16.42 -8.32 -18.88
C ILE A 658 -16.09 -9.61 -18.13
N PRO A 659 -16.81 -10.73 -18.37
CA PRO A 659 -16.54 -11.99 -17.68
C PRO A 659 -15.17 -12.56 -18.09
N THR A 660 -14.49 -13.16 -17.11
CA THR A 660 -13.13 -13.68 -17.29
C THR A 660 -13.03 -15.15 -16.92
N ILE A 661 -12.33 -15.92 -17.75
CA ILE A 661 -11.80 -17.23 -17.39
C ILE A 661 -10.31 -17.05 -17.15
N GLY A 662 -9.75 -17.63 -16.09
CA GLY A 662 -8.33 -17.50 -15.80
C GLY A 662 -7.76 -18.77 -15.21
N ILE A 663 -6.65 -19.24 -15.77
CA ILE A 663 -5.81 -20.24 -15.11
C ILE A 663 -5.11 -19.54 -13.94
N VAL A 664 -5.34 -20.03 -12.73
CA VAL A 664 -4.85 -19.44 -11.49
C VAL A 664 -3.91 -20.39 -10.79
N ASP A 665 -2.62 -20.04 -10.78
CA ASP A 665 -1.60 -20.78 -10.05
C ASP A 665 -1.69 -20.51 -8.54
N SER A 666 -0.93 -21.23 -7.72
CA SER A 666 -1.05 -21.26 -6.26
C SER A 666 -0.72 -19.91 -5.60
N ASN A 667 -0.01 -19.02 -6.30
CA ASN A 667 0.33 -17.67 -5.86
C ASN A 667 -0.71 -16.60 -6.30
N CYS A 668 -1.69 -16.98 -7.12
CA CYS A 668 -2.70 -16.08 -7.64
C CYS A 668 -3.89 -15.93 -6.67
N ASP A 669 -4.61 -14.82 -6.75
CA ASP A 669 -5.90 -14.67 -6.08
C ASP A 669 -7.00 -15.18 -7.03
N PRO A 670 -7.76 -16.24 -6.69
CA PRO A 670 -8.84 -16.73 -7.54
C PRO A 670 -10.06 -15.80 -7.54
N THR A 671 -10.19 -14.89 -6.56
CA THR A 671 -11.39 -14.04 -6.38
C THR A 671 -11.48 -12.89 -7.39
N ILE A 672 -10.39 -12.58 -8.10
CA ILE A 672 -10.33 -11.53 -9.12
C ILE A 672 -10.75 -12.00 -10.52
N ILE A 673 -11.07 -13.29 -10.68
CA ILE A 673 -11.49 -13.92 -11.94
C ILE A 673 -12.91 -14.43 -11.80
N THR A 674 -13.74 -14.27 -12.85
CA THR A 674 -15.14 -14.75 -12.82
C THR A 674 -15.22 -16.28 -12.76
N TYR A 675 -14.41 -16.97 -13.57
CA TYR A 675 -14.26 -18.43 -13.61
C TYR A 675 -12.80 -18.82 -13.38
N PRO A 676 -12.35 -18.93 -12.13
CA PRO A 676 -10.99 -19.35 -11.81
C PRO A 676 -10.82 -20.86 -12.09
N VAL A 677 -9.77 -21.22 -12.81
CA VAL A 677 -9.36 -22.60 -13.04
C VAL A 677 -8.03 -22.83 -12.31
N PRO A 678 -8.04 -23.50 -11.15
CA PRO A 678 -6.82 -23.73 -10.39
C PRO A 678 -5.90 -24.67 -11.17
N GLY A 679 -4.62 -24.34 -11.31
CA GLY A 679 -3.67 -25.20 -12.00
C GLY A 679 -2.40 -24.48 -12.42
N ASN A 680 -1.39 -25.27 -12.78
CA ASN A 680 -0.09 -24.79 -13.25
C ASN A 680 -0.22 -23.91 -14.49
N ASP A 681 0.16 -22.64 -14.40
CA ASP A 681 0.13 -21.68 -15.51
C ASP A 681 1.52 -21.38 -16.11
N ASP A 682 2.58 -21.98 -15.56
CA ASP A 682 3.98 -21.73 -15.99
C ASP A 682 4.48 -22.72 -17.06
N SER A 683 4.02 -23.97 -16.99
CA SER A 683 4.64 -25.07 -17.75
C SER A 683 4.17 -25.10 -19.21
N PRO A 684 5.07 -25.20 -20.21
CA PRO A 684 4.66 -25.27 -21.61
C PRO A 684 3.64 -26.38 -21.91
N SER A 685 3.77 -27.54 -21.26
CA SER A 685 2.85 -28.67 -21.40
C SER A 685 1.44 -28.39 -20.88
N SER A 686 1.31 -27.67 -19.75
CA SER A 686 -0.02 -27.31 -19.22
C SER A 686 -0.66 -26.23 -20.09
N ILE A 687 0.12 -25.23 -20.52
CA ILE A 687 -0.36 -24.17 -21.41
C ILE A 687 -0.82 -24.72 -22.76
N GLU A 688 -0.06 -25.61 -23.37
CA GLU A 688 -0.45 -26.27 -24.63
C GLU A 688 -1.76 -27.06 -24.47
N LEU A 689 -1.90 -27.78 -23.35
CA LEU A 689 -3.14 -28.49 -23.03
C LEU A 689 -4.33 -27.52 -22.92
N TYR A 690 -4.22 -26.45 -22.13
CA TYR A 690 -5.31 -25.48 -21.99
C TYR A 690 -5.70 -24.85 -23.32
N CYS A 691 -4.71 -24.45 -24.13
CA CYS A 691 -4.94 -23.88 -25.45
C CYS A 691 -5.71 -24.84 -26.36
N ASN A 692 -5.32 -26.12 -26.40
CA ASN A 692 -6.00 -27.14 -27.19
C ASN A 692 -7.43 -27.40 -26.70
N LEU A 693 -7.66 -27.41 -25.39
CA LEU A 693 -8.99 -27.60 -24.81
C LEU A 693 -9.92 -26.42 -25.11
N PHE A 694 -9.46 -25.19 -24.88
CA PHE A 694 -10.25 -23.99 -25.22
C PHE A 694 -10.53 -23.91 -26.72
N LYS A 695 -9.54 -24.21 -27.57
CA LYS A 695 -9.74 -24.28 -29.02
C LYS A 695 -10.86 -25.24 -29.39
N THR A 696 -10.80 -26.46 -28.86
CA THR A 696 -11.80 -27.48 -29.18
C THR A 696 -13.18 -27.08 -28.68
N ALA A 697 -13.30 -26.52 -27.48
CA ALA A 697 -14.57 -26.06 -26.93
C ALA A 697 -15.18 -24.90 -27.74
N ILE A 698 -14.39 -23.90 -28.11
CA ILE A 698 -14.84 -22.74 -28.91
C ILE A 698 -15.30 -23.20 -30.30
N LEU A 699 -14.52 -24.06 -30.97
CA LEU A 699 -14.88 -24.59 -32.29
C LEU A 699 -16.17 -25.43 -32.23
N ARG A 700 -16.40 -26.20 -31.16
CA ARG A 700 -17.67 -26.90 -30.95
C ARG A 700 -18.85 -25.94 -30.79
N GLY A 701 -18.67 -24.86 -30.02
CA GLY A 701 -19.66 -23.79 -29.89
C GLY A 701 -20.04 -23.16 -31.22
N LYS A 702 -19.05 -22.77 -32.03
CA LYS A 702 -19.25 -22.20 -33.37
C LYS A 702 -19.91 -23.19 -34.33
N ALA A 703 -19.49 -24.46 -34.31
CA ALA A 703 -20.07 -25.50 -35.16
C ALA A 703 -21.54 -25.79 -34.81
N ALA A 704 -21.87 -25.82 -33.52
CA ALA A 704 -23.26 -25.99 -33.07
C ALA A 704 -24.15 -24.81 -33.53
N ARG A 705 -23.66 -23.57 -33.40
CA ARG A 705 -24.36 -22.38 -33.91
C ARG A 705 -24.62 -22.49 -35.42
N LYS A 706 -23.61 -22.88 -36.20
CA LYS A 706 -23.76 -23.05 -37.65
C LYS A 706 -24.83 -24.08 -38.00
N LYS A 707 -24.86 -25.23 -37.31
CA LYS A 707 -25.88 -26.27 -37.49
C LYS A 707 -27.29 -25.76 -37.17
N ASP A 708 -27.45 -25.02 -36.09
CA ASP A 708 -28.75 -24.46 -35.68
C ASP A 708 -29.24 -23.35 -36.63
N LEU A 709 -28.33 -22.53 -37.15
CA LEU A 709 -28.63 -21.52 -38.17
C LEU A 709 -28.99 -22.16 -39.52
N GLU A 710 -28.32 -23.24 -39.91
CA GLU A 710 -28.68 -24.00 -41.11
C GLU A 710 -30.04 -24.68 -40.95
N ALA A 711 -30.33 -25.25 -39.77
CA ALA A 711 -31.60 -25.89 -39.45
C ALA A 711 -32.80 -24.93 -39.26
N SER A 712 -32.55 -23.64 -39.05
CA SER A 712 -33.59 -22.60 -38.96
C SER A 712 -33.83 -21.87 -40.28
N ASN A 713 -32.86 -21.91 -41.20
CA ASN A 713 -32.98 -21.38 -42.57
C ASN A 713 -33.41 -22.43 -43.60
N SER A 714 -33.58 -23.69 -43.19
CA SER A 714 -34.16 -24.79 -43.98
C SER A 714 -35.53 -25.18 -43.44
#